data_AF-A0A1B9I4H0-F1
#
_entry.id   AF-A0A1B9I4H0-F1
#
_cell.length_a   1.000
_cell.length_b   1.000
_cell.length_c   1.000
_cell.angle_alpha   90.00
_cell.angle_beta   90.00
_cell.angle_gamma   90.00
#
_symmetry.space_group_name_H-M   'P 1'
#
loop_
_entity.id
_entity.type
_entity.pdbx_description
1 polymer ?
#
loop_
_entity_poly.entity_id
_entity_poly.type
_entity_poly.pdbx_seq_one_letter_code
_entity_poly.pdbx_strand_id
1 'polypeptide(L)'
;MRSVVFLSSILLSLNQAQAQNITQTSSISFSATPISTTVPSATVALDTPVPGQGDYPPIQYLCENGSNTTYCAGVLLQDVQLAGIFPDSKPTNGTLNDTLAAFNALGSNLTIGTVETFVEGNFKGEGLDLEQIPIEGFVQSPAILDNISDPIYKAWTSIVNSYWTLLIRETNESSICNGSCDSSLIPLNHTVVVPGGRYREIYYWDSRWIIEGLLKSELYTYAWNLLQNMMDFIEIYGYIPNGGRKYYINRSQPPVFIQMLDAYIKVTSNTTILDRALPLASAELEWWANNRTFNYTSPYTNQTVLVAHYAVNNSAPRPEGYVEDYETVTGTSPALNDSAKAELYSELATGAESGWDYSSRWCKQPLLNATDNNPALRTLNVKAIIPVDLLSLLSGDHTLLANLYDLYANATGGASPGSNSTSSSGNSTDIVQNNSTGTSSTGNSSSSTSSSPAFYHRQQAQLFSDAILDLCWDPAKSWFYDFNTTSNTRSDVYTPAGAWPLWQNITPSELTNNETAALQFVSGARFLLGKYSGIPSVASLLATGLNWDFPNSWPPHLHTTIKAFETLGRLYPNASTLSNLTVPYAQVAPGQLGVEEADLQPQPASTIGNVSLQTQEAANKPWPLALSIEYANRYLGAAFCSWYSTGGAIEGLLTQLPLSELNATGTYTAGQSGVMFEKFNATDTDAAGGGGEYTVQVGFGWTNGVVLWAAGEYGQYLPTPTCPMIPIIEVSGNGNSSVYSNGTTVNGTGAIGNGTSGNATSSLLFAGYRIPREE
;
A
#
# COMPACT_ATOMS: atom_id res chain seq x y z
N MET A 1 32.21 52.81 -32.26
CA MET A 1 33.36 53.37 -33.00
C MET A 1 34.64 52.94 -32.29
N ARG A 2 35.49 52.19 -33.01
CA ARG A 2 36.97 52.00 -32.88
C ARG A 2 37.53 51.55 -31.51
N SER A 3 37.97 50.30 -31.34
CA SER A 3 39.29 49.72 -31.74
C SER A 3 40.42 50.16 -30.78
N VAL A 4 41.41 49.40 -30.28
CA VAL A 4 42.15 48.16 -30.65
C VAL A 4 43.31 48.10 -29.58
N VAL A 5 43.63 47.04 -28.80
CA VAL A 5 44.49 45.83 -29.05
C VAL A 5 45.71 45.73 -28.09
N PHE A 6 45.75 44.59 -27.39
CA PHE A 6 46.86 43.63 -27.10
C PHE A 6 48.03 43.80 -26.09
N LEU A 7 48.35 42.59 -25.56
CA LEU A 7 49.58 42.00 -24.97
C LEU A 7 49.74 42.14 -23.43
N SER A 8 50.05 41.10 -22.64
CA SER A 8 50.20 39.65 -22.86
C SER A 8 50.53 38.92 -21.54
N SER A 9 50.01 37.69 -21.38
CA SER A 9 50.64 36.49 -20.74
C SER A 9 50.84 36.53 -19.19
N ILE A 10 50.63 35.49 -18.36
CA ILE A 10 50.80 34.02 -18.42
C ILE A 10 49.96 33.39 -17.27
N LEU A 11 49.21 32.30 -17.52
CA LEU A 11 49.16 31.05 -16.73
C LEU A 11 47.94 30.19 -17.16
N LEU A 12 48.21 29.24 -18.06
CA LEU A 12 47.41 28.01 -18.24
C LEU A 12 47.99 26.93 -17.33
N SER A 13 47.13 26.22 -16.58
CA SER A 13 47.01 24.74 -16.63
C SER A 13 46.15 24.19 -15.48
N LEU A 14 45.25 23.24 -15.85
CA LEU A 14 44.56 22.22 -15.01
C LEU A 14 43.34 22.73 -14.21
N ASN A 15 42.12 22.17 -14.30
CA ASN A 15 41.63 20.85 -14.73
C ASN A 15 40.33 20.98 -15.53
N GLN A 16 40.30 20.41 -16.74
CA GLN A 16 39.05 19.98 -17.36
C GLN A 16 38.66 18.66 -16.72
N ALA A 17 37.67 18.66 -15.82
CA ALA A 17 36.91 17.46 -15.54
C ALA A 17 36.06 17.18 -16.77
N GLN A 18 36.43 16.17 -17.56
CA GLN A 18 35.53 15.59 -18.55
C GLN A 18 34.37 14.96 -17.78
N ALA A 19 33.25 15.67 -17.70
CA ALA A 19 31.96 15.06 -17.46
C ALA A 19 31.72 14.09 -18.61
N GLN A 20 31.90 12.79 -18.37
CA GLN A 20 31.35 11.78 -19.26
C GLN A 20 29.83 11.84 -19.09
N ASN A 21 29.15 12.46 -20.05
CA ASN A 21 27.73 12.23 -20.28
C ASN A 21 27.55 10.75 -20.61
N ILE A 22 27.30 9.93 -19.58
CA ILE A 22 26.64 8.64 -19.77
C ILE A 22 25.23 9.00 -20.23
N THR A 23 25.10 9.10 -21.55
CA THR A 23 23.80 9.27 -22.20
C THR A 23 23.18 7.87 -22.15
N GLN A 24 22.44 7.54 -21.10
CA GLN A 24 21.63 6.33 -21.02
C GLN A 24 20.49 6.45 -22.03
N THR A 25 20.80 6.21 -23.30
CA THR A 25 19.84 5.92 -24.36
C THR A 25 19.88 4.42 -24.63
N SER A 26 19.53 3.61 -23.62
CA SER A 26 18.88 2.33 -23.89
C SER A 26 17.41 2.55 -23.59
N SER A 27 16.60 2.60 -24.64
CA SER A 27 15.15 2.46 -24.52
C SER A 27 14.91 1.15 -23.79
N ILE A 28 14.64 1.20 -22.49
CA ILE A 28 14.20 0.02 -21.74
C ILE A 28 12.80 -0.28 -22.24
N SER A 29 12.72 -1.03 -23.36
CA SER A 29 11.46 -1.52 -23.87
C SER A 29 11.06 -2.70 -23.01
N PHE A 30 10.24 -2.46 -22.00
CA PHE A 30 9.53 -3.56 -21.38
C PHE A 30 8.58 -4.14 -22.42
N SER A 31 8.68 -5.43 -22.68
CA SER A 31 7.62 -6.13 -23.39
C SER A 31 6.33 -5.96 -22.60
N ALA A 32 5.22 -5.71 -23.28
CA ALA A 32 3.90 -5.71 -22.64
C ALA A 32 3.77 -6.96 -21.77
N THR A 33 3.33 -6.80 -20.52
CA THR A 33 3.08 -7.94 -19.64
C THR A 33 2.11 -8.85 -20.39
N PRO A 34 2.52 -10.07 -20.79
CA PRO A 34 1.64 -10.92 -21.55
C PRO A 34 0.36 -11.16 -20.76
N ILE A 35 -0.79 -10.97 -21.41
CA ILE A 35 -2.09 -11.31 -20.81
C ILE A 35 -2.12 -12.83 -20.69
N SER A 36 -1.76 -13.34 -19.52
CA SER A 36 -1.92 -14.75 -19.21
C SER A 36 -3.38 -14.97 -18.83
N THR A 37 -4.14 -15.53 -19.76
CA THR A 37 -5.46 -16.10 -19.47
C THR A 37 -5.26 -17.54 -19.00
N THR A 38 -5.62 -17.82 -17.76
CA THR A 38 -5.72 -19.17 -17.24
C THR A 38 -6.78 -19.94 -18.01
N VAL A 39 -6.41 -21.12 -18.48
CA VAL A 39 -7.33 -22.11 -19.04
C VAL A 39 -7.95 -22.86 -17.86
N PRO A 40 -9.25 -23.19 -17.89
CA PRO A 40 -9.85 -23.97 -16.83
C PRO A 40 -9.08 -25.26 -16.67
N SER A 41 -8.82 -25.63 -15.44
CA SER A 41 -8.22 -26.93 -15.17
C SER A 41 -8.71 -27.43 -13.84
N ALA A 42 -9.51 -28.49 -13.88
CA ALA A 42 -9.86 -29.22 -12.67
C ALA A 42 -8.60 -29.71 -11.93
N THR A 43 -8.58 -29.49 -10.61
CA THR A 43 -7.54 -30.03 -9.70
C THR A 43 -7.91 -31.41 -9.16
N VAL A 44 -9.14 -31.88 -9.44
CA VAL A 44 -9.72 -33.16 -9.02
C VAL A 44 -10.43 -33.85 -10.19
N ALA A 45 -10.95 -35.06 -9.99
CA ALA A 45 -11.57 -35.86 -11.06
C ALA A 45 -12.85 -35.20 -11.61
N LEU A 46 -13.04 -35.21 -12.92
CA LEU A 46 -14.13 -34.51 -13.63
C LEU A 46 -15.54 -35.02 -13.29
N ASP A 47 -15.66 -36.25 -12.79
CA ASP A 47 -16.91 -36.87 -12.32
C ASP A 47 -17.23 -36.54 -10.86
N THR A 48 -16.35 -35.83 -10.16
CA THR A 48 -16.58 -35.37 -8.78
C THR A 48 -17.76 -34.40 -8.74
N PRO A 49 -18.77 -34.62 -7.87
CA PRO A 49 -19.85 -33.66 -7.67
C PRO A 49 -19.34 -32.32 -7.14
N VAL A 50 -19.91 -31.22 -7.63
CA VAL A 50 -19.58 -29.87 -7.13
C VAL A 50 -20.03 -29.76 -5.67
N PRO A 51 -19.15 -29.32 -4.74
CA PRO A 51 -19.50 -29.10 -3.33
C PRO A 51 -20.59 -28.04 -3.14
N GLY A 52 -21.35 -28.12 -2.05
CA GLY A 52 -22.30 -27.06 -1.66
C GLY A 52 -23.59 -26.98 -2.48
N GLN A 53 -23.79 -27.85 -3.48
CA GLN A 53 -25.03 -27.90 -4.25
C GLN A 53 -26.25 -28.11 -3.33
N GLY A 54 -27.25 -27.23 -3.49
CA GLY A 54 -28.49 -27.25 -2.70
C GLY A 54 -28.43 -26.47 -1.38
N ASP A 55 -27.26 -26.00 -0.97
CA ASP A 55 -27.05 -25.09 0.18
C ASP A 55 -26.46 -23.77 -0.32
N TYR A 56 -27.33 -22.91 -0.87
CA TYR A 56 -26.92 -21.65 -1.49
C TYR A 56 -27.08 -20.47 -0.54
N PRO A 57 -26.18 -19.47 -0.59
CA PRO A 57 -26.28 -18.29 0.24
C PRO A 57 -27.56 -17.49 -0.08
N PRO A 58 -28.03 -16.68 0.87
CA PRO A 58 -29.12 -15.74 0.59
C PRO A 58 -28.70 -14.74 -0.49
N ILE A 59 -29.68 -14.31 -1.28
CA ILE A 59 -29.49 -13.25 -2.27
C ILE A 59 -29.02 -11.99 -1.55
N GLN A 60 -27.88 -11.44 -1.97
CA GLN A 60 -27.34 -10.21 -1.39
C GLN A 60 -28.12 -8.99 -1.90
N TYR A 61 -28.22 -7.94 -1.08
CA TYR A 61 -28.95 -6.72 -1.47
C TYR A 61 -28.39 -6.05 -2.73
N LEU A 62 -27.08 -6.17 -2.98
CA LEU A 62 -26.43 -5.74 -4.21
C LEU A 62 -26.96 -6.46 -5.47
N CYS A 63 -27.57 -7.61 -5.26
CA CYS A 63 -28.13 -8.49 -6.27
C CYS A 63 -29.66 -8.39 -6.35
N GLU A 64 -30.30 -7.60 -5.48
CA GLU A 64 -31.73 -7.26 -5.54
C GLU A 64 -31.93 -5.88 -6.20
N ASN A 65 -33.00 -5.74 -7.00
CA ASN A 65 -33.27 -4.67 -8.00
C ASN A 65 -32.71 -4.90 -9.42
N GLY A 66 -32.43 -6.17 -9.79
CA GLY A 66 -32.40 -6.56 -11.20
C GLY A 66 -31.02 -6.82 -11.82
N SER A 67 -29.95 -6.99 -11.04
CA SER A 67 -28.66 -7.47 -11.55
C SER A 67 -28.41 -8.91 -11.09
N ASN A 68 -29.00 -9.88 -11.80
CA ASN A 68 -28.69 -11.30 -11.63
C ASN A 68 -27.38 -11.63 -12.36
N THR A 69 -26.29 -10.99 -11.93
CA THR A 69 -25.01 -10.97 -12.64
C THR A 69 -24.18 -12.21 -12.32
N THR A 70 -23.16 -12.48 -13.13
CA THR A 70 -22.32 -13.67 -12.92
C THR A 70 -21.46 -13.63 -11.66
N TYR A 71 -21.30 -12.45 -11.06
CA TYR A 71 -20.50 -12.21 -9.84
C TYR A 71 -21.37 -11.96 -8.59
N CYS A 72 -22.68 -12.19 -8.68
CA CYS A 72 -23.57 -12.19 -7.53
C CYS A 72 -23.55 -13.54 -6.82
N ALA A 73 -23.41 -13.53 -5.49
CA ALA A 73 -23.52 -14.74 -4.69
C ALA A 73 -24.91 -15.38 -4.90
N GLY A 74 -24.88 -16.63 -5.36
CA GLY A 74 -26.05 -17.37 -5.82
C GLY A 74 -25.63 -18.68 -6.49
N VAL A 75 -26.58 -19.40 -7.08
CA VAL A 75 -26.35 -20.76 -7.62
C VAL A 75 -25.19 -20.80 -8.62
N LEU A 76 -25.23 -19.94 -9.65
CA LEU A 76 -24.21 -19.89 -10.70
C LEU A 76 -22.82 -19.65 -10.12
N LEU A 77 -22.65 -18.58 -9.34
CA LEU A 77 -21.35 -18.21 -8.81
C LEU A 77 -20.82 -19.28 -7.85
N GLN A 78 -21.68 -19.80 -6.96
CA GLN A 78 -21.27 -20.84 -6.02
C GLN A 78 -20.77 -22.09 -6.73
N ASP A 79 -21.56 -22.63 -7.66
CA ASP A 79 -21.22 -23.88 -8.32
C ASP A 79 -19.97 -23.73 -9.19
N VAL A 80 -19.77 -22.56 -9.81
CA VAL A 80 -18.54 -22.25 -10.57
C VAL A 80 -17.33 -22.13 -9.66
N GLN A 81 -17.43 -21.39 -8.55
CA GLN A 81 -16.32 -21.16 -7.63
C GLN A 81 -15.93 -22.45 -6.88
N LEU A 82 -16.91 -23.17 -6.33
CA LEU A 82 -16.66 -24.41 -5.58
C LEU A 82 -16.25 -25.59 -6.47
N ALA A 83 -16.39 -25.50 -7.79
CA ALA A 83 -15.79 -26.46 -8.71
C ALA A 83 -14.25 -26.37 -8.75
N GLY A 84 -13.65 -25.26 -8.30
CA GLY A 84 -12.19 -25.11 -8.17
C GLY A 84 -11.44 -25.15 -9.50
N ILE A 85 -12.10 -24.73 -10.59
CA ILE A 85 -11.57 -24.80 -11.96
C ILE A 85 -10.80 -23.54 -12.39
N PHE A 86 -10.88 -22.45 -11.62
CA PHE A 86 -10.14 -21.19 -11.84
C PHE A 86 -9.86 -20.42 -10.55
N PRO A 87 -8.82 -19.58 -10.55
CA PRO A 87 -8.49 -18.72 -9.41
C PRO A 87 -9.13 -17.32 -9.45
N ASP A 88 -9.72 -16.87 -10.57
CA ASP A 88 -10.18 -15.47 -10.72
C ASP A 88 -11.41 -15.32 -11.65
N SER A 89 -12.11 -14.20 -11.51
CA SER A 89 -13.36 -13.87 -12.21
C SER A 89 -13.17 -13.63 -13.71
N LYS A 90 -14.17 -14.01 -14.53
CA LYS A 90 -14.15 -13.88 -16.00
C LYS A 90 -15.35 -13.12 -16.55
N PRO A 91 -15.20 -12.35 -17.65
CA PRO A 91 -16.32 -11.80 -18.39
C PRO A 91 -17.07 -12.89 -19.14
N THR A 92 -18.37 -12.70 -19.38
CA THR A 92 -19.20 -13.65 -20.14
C THR A 92 -18.90 -13.63 -21.65
N ASN A 93 -19.09 -14.77 -22.31
CA ASN A 93 -19.04 -14.93 -23.76
C ASN A 93 -20.47 -14.90 -24.32
N GLY A 94 -20.97 -13.70 -24.63
CA GLY A 94 -22.37 -13.45 -24.97
C GLY A 94 -23.12 -12.75 -23.85
N THR A 95 -24.45 -12.68 -23.92
CA THR A 95 -25.22 -11.92 -22.93
C THR A 95 -25.37 -12.67 -21.61
N LEU A 96 -25.59 -11.94 -20.52
CA LEU A 96 -25.90 -12.51 -19.21
C LEU A 96 -27.06 -13.52 -19.27
N ASN A 97 -28.11 -13.20 -20.03
CA ASN A 97 -29.27 -14.08 -20.18
C ASN A 97 -28.91 -15.40 -20.88
N ASP A 98 -28.04 -15.35 -21.88
CA ASP A 98 -27.57 -16.56 -22.57
C ASP A 98 -26.74 -17.43 -21.64
N THR A 99 -25.82 -16.83 -20.87
CA THR A 99 -25.01 -17.53 -19.87
C THR A 99 -25.89 -18.18 -18.79
N LEU A 100 -26.87 -17.45 -18.25
CA LEU A 100 -27.81 -17.97 -17.27
C LEU A 100 -28.69 -19.09 -17.85
N ALA A 101 -29.16 -18.95 -19.09
CA ALA A 101 -29.94 -19.98 -19.76
C ALA A 101 -29.12 -21.25 -20.00
N ALA A 102 -27.86 -21.10 -20.44
CA ALA A 102 -26.93 -22.20 -20.64
C ALA A 102 -26.62 -22.92 -19.31
N PHE A 103 -26.43 -22.18 -18.22
CA PHE A 103 -26.23 -22.77 -16.90
C PHE A 103 -27.46 -23.53 -16.41
N ASN A 104 -28.64 -22.93 -16.50
CA ASN A 104 -29.90 -23.56 -16.11
C ASN A 104 -30.19 -24.84 -16.90
N ALA A 105 -29.72 -24.94 -18.15
CA ALA A 105 -29.86 -26.13 -18.98
C ALA A 105 -29.01 -27.33 -18.49
N LEU A 106 -28.00 -27.11 -17.63
CA LEU A 106 -27.20 -28.19 -17.05
C LEU A 106 -27.99 -29.04 -16.04
N GLY A 107 -29.06 -28.49 -15.45
CA GLY A 107 -29.89 -29.19 -14.48
C GLY A 107 -29.28 -29.23 -13.07
N SER A 108 -29.45 -30.34 -12.36
CA SER A 108 -28.95 -30.55 -10.99
C SER A 108 -27.95 -31.70 -10.91
N ASN A 109 -27.17 -31.77 -9.82
CA ASN A 109 -26.07 -32.73 -9.62
C ASN A 109 -24.91 -32.49 -10.60
N LEU A 110 -24.49 -31.24 -10.71
CA LEU A 110 -23.35 -30.83 -11.51
C LEU A 110 -22.08 -31.54 -11.04
N THR A 111 -21.26 -31.95 -12.00
CA THR A 111 -19.89 -32.42 -11.75
C THR A 111 -18.89 -31.36 -12.18
N ILE A 112 -17.67 -31.45 -11.66
CA ILE A 112 -16.62 -30.49 -11.98
C ILE A 112 -16.38 -30.39 -13.49
N GLY A 113 -16.36 -31.50 -14.22
CA GLY A 113 -16.22 -31.48 -15.69
C GLY A 113 -17.38 -30.83 -16.43
N THR A 114 -18.62 -30.92 -15.90
CA THR A 114 -19.76 -30.21 -16.50
C THR A 114 -19.65 -28.70 -16.32
N VAL A 115 -19.19 -28.24 -15.16
CA VAL A 115 -18.95 -26.83 -14.89
C VAL A 115 -17.76 -26.32 -15.71
N GLU A 116 -16.68 -27.10 -15.82
CA GLU A 116 -15.51 -26.78 -16.65
C GLU A 116 -15.91 -26.51 -18.10
N THR A 117 -16.63 -27.46 -18.72
CA THR A 117 -17.13 -27.34 -20.09
C THR A 117 -18.05 -26.12 -20.25
N PHE A 118 -18.91 -25.87 -19.25
CA PHE A 118 -19.79 -24.71 -19.27
C PHE A 118 -18.99 -23.40 -19.25
N VAL A 119 -17.97 -23.28 -18.38
CA VAL A 119 -17.19 -22.03 -18.28
C VAL A 119 -16.36 -21.80 -19.55
N GLU A 120 -15.76 -22.85 -20.12
CA GLU A 120 -15.04 -22.76 -21.41
C GLU A 120 -15.92 -22.21 -22.54
N GLY A 121 -17.18 -22.62 -22.59
CA GLY A 121 -18.11 -22.19 -23.64
C GLY A 121 -18.70 -20.78 -23.42
N ASN A 122 -18.89 -20.38 -22.17
CA ASN A 122 -19.75 -19.24 -21.81
C ASN A 122 -19.00 -18.06 -21.18
N PHE A 123 -17.68 -18.14 -20.99
CA PHE A 123 -16.86 -17.05 -20.45
C PHE A 123 -15.61 -16.81 -21.30
N LYS A 124 -15.13 -15.56 -21.29
CA LYS A 124 -13.89 -15.13 -21.94
C LYS A 124 -12.72 -15.23 -20.95
N GLY A 125 -11.49 -15.07 -21.45
CA GLY A 125 -10.31 -14.95 -20.60
C GLY A 125 -10.34 -13.70 -19.71
N GLU A 126 -9.78 -13.83 -18.51
CA GLU A 126 -9.63 -12.75 -17.54
C GLU A 126 -8.55 -11.74 -17.97
N GLY A 127 -8.66 -10.49 -17.50
CA GLY A 127 -7.69 -9.43 -17.79
C GLY A 127 -7.75 -8.84 -19.20
N LEU A 128 -8.78 -9.17 -19.96
CA LEU A 128 -9.04 -8.53 -21.25
C LEU A 128 -9.68 -7.15 -21.09
N ASP A 129 -10.26 -6.83 -19.93
CA ASP A 129 -11.03 -5.60 -19.70
C ASP A 129 -10.18 -4.31 -19.76
N LEU A 130 -8.87 -4.42 -19.49
CA LEU A 130 -7.92 -3.31 -19.51
C LEU A 130 -6.79 -3.59 -20.50
N GLU A 131 -6.33 -2.56 -21.19
CA GLU A 131 -5.19 -2.67 -22.10
C GLU A 131 -4.09 -1.65 -21.81
N GLN A 132 -2.86 -2.02 -22.16
CA GLN A 132 -1.69 -1.16 -22.00
C GLN A 132 -1.68 -0.06 -23.05
N ILE A 133 -1.41 1.16 -22.60
CA ILE A 133 -1.29 2.32 -23.46
C ILE A 133 0.15 2.85 -23.47
N PRO A 134 0.59 3.47 -24.58
CA PRO A 134 1.76 4.34 -24.57
C PRO A 134 1.53 5.51 -23.61
N ILE A 135 2.51 5.80 -22.75
CA ILE A 135 2.46 6.97 -21.88
C ILE A 135 2.90 8.21 -22.67
N GLU A 136 2.01 9.19 -22.78
CA GLU A 136 2.33 10.49 -23.38
C GLU A 136 3.16 11.33 -22.40
N GLY A 137 4.24 11.93 -22.91
CA GLY A 137 5.09 12.82 -22.10
C GLY A 137 5.88 12.11 -21.00
N PHE A 138 6.13 10.80 -21.11
CA PHE A 138 6.93 10.06 -20.13
C PHE A 138 8.33 10.70 -19.95
N VAL A 139 8.64 11.10 -18.72
CA VAL A 139 9.94 11.68 -18.37
C VAL A 139 10.85 10.56 -17.89
N GLN A 140 11.84 10.17 -18.71
CA GLN A 140 12.78 9.08 -18.38
C GLN A 140 13.68 9.44 -17.19
N SER A 141 14.03 10.71 -17.06
CA SER A 141 14.87 11.25 -15.99
C SER A 141 14.17 12.39 -15.26
N PRO A 142 13.14 12.08 -14.44
CA PRO A 142 12.42 13.09 -13.68
C PRO A 142 13.34 13.74 -12.63
N ALA A 143 13.01 14.97 -12.21
CA ALA A 143 13.84 15.77 -11.30
C ALA A 143 14.17 15.06 -9.97
N ILE A 144 13.35 14.10 -9.55
CA ILE A 144 13.61 13.29 -8.35
C ILE A 144 14.95 12.54 -8.40
N LEU A 145 15.44 12.19 -9.60
CA LEU A 145 16.69 11.46 -9.76
C LEU A 145 17.91 12.35 -9.45
N ASP A 146 17.75 13.67 -9.46
CA ASP A 146 18.83 14.60 -9.14
C ASP A 146 19.16 14.62 -7.64
N ASN A 147 18.22 14.20 -6.80
CA ASN A 147 18.44 14.08 -5.36
C ASN A 147 19.09 12.74 -4.95
N ILE A 148 19.38 11.84 -5.90
CA ILE A 148 19.96 10.53 -5.60
C ILE A 148 21.46 10.57 -5.87
N SER A 149 22.26 10.45 -4.80
CA SER A 149 23.73 10.54 -4.87
C SER A 149 24.37 9.25 -5.41
N ASP A 150 23.85 8.09 -5.02
CA ASP A 150 24.41 6.80 -5.40
C ASP A 150 24.03 6.41 -6.84
N PRO A 151 24.99 6.02 -7.70
CA PRO A 151 24.73 5.71 -9.10
C PRO A 151 23.89 4.45 -9.31
N ILE A 152 23.99 3.45 -8.43
CA ILE A 152 23.18 2.22 -8.54
C ILE A 152 21.73 2.54 -8.20
N TYR A 153 21.48 3.20 -7.07
CA TYR A 153 20.13 3.62 -6.72
C TYR A 153 19.56 4.58 -7.76
N LYS A 154 20.32 5.55 -8.27
CA LYS A 154 19.83 6.47 -9.29
C LYS A 154 19.38 5.73 -10.56
N ALA A 155 20.18 4.78 -11.03
CA ALA A 155 19.85 3.98 -12.20
C ALA A 155 18.66 3.03 -11.94
N TRP A 156 18.63 2.36 -10.79
CA TRP A 156 17.51 1.49 -10.40
C TRP A 156 16.20 2.27 -10.21
N THR A 157 16.23 3.46 -9.61
CA THR A 157 15.04 4.31 -9.48
C THR A 157 14.54 4.76 -10.86
N SER A 158 15.42 4.97 -11.85
CA SER A 158 14.99 5.20 -13.24
C SER A 158 14.27 3.98 -13.84
N ILE A 159 14.73 2.75 -13.52
CA ILE A 159 14.02 1.52 -13.89
C ILE A 159 12.64 1.47 -13.20
N VAL A 160 12.56 1.75 -11.90
CA VAL A 160 11.29 1.76 -11.17
C VAL A 160 10.32 2.80 -11.75
N ASN A 161 10.80 4.00 -12.11
CA ASN A 161 10.00 5.01 -12.81
C ASN A 161 9.41 4.48 -14.12
N SER A 162 10.17 3.69 -14.87
CA SER A 162 9.68 3.11 -16.13
C SER A 162 8.63 2.02 -15.96
N TYR A 163 8.42 1.46 -14.75
CA TYR A 163 7.32 0.53 -14.50
C TYR A 163 5.94 1.16 -14.61
N TRP A 164 5.80 2.50 -14.60
CA TRP A 164 4.52 3.13 -14.94
C TRP A 164 4.04 2.72 -16.33
N THR A 165 4.95 2.54 -17.29
CA THR A 165 4.59 2.05 -18.63
C THR A 165 3.92 0.68 -18.60
N LEU A 166 4.17 -0.11 -17.56
CA LEU A 166 3.57 -1.42 -17.33
C LEU A 166 2.31 -1.39 -16.48
N LEU A 167 2.02 -0.32 -15.73
CA LEU A 167 0.91 -0.28 -14.78
C LEU A 167 -0.21 0.67 -15.20
N ILE A 168 0.09 1.65 -16.06
CA ILE A 168 -0.91 2.54 -16.62
C ILE A 168 -1.64 1.82 -17.77
N ARG A 169 -2.96 1.88 -17.72
CA ARG A 169 -3.90 1.15 -18.57
C ARG A 169 -5.06 2.06 -18.98
N GLU A 170 -5.80 1.65 -19.98
CA GLU A 170 -7.14 2.16 -20.24
C GLU A 170 -8.15 1.03 -20.34
N THR A 171 -9.42 1.41 -20.23
CA THR A 171 -10.57 0.53 -20.42
C THR A 171 -10.62 0.09 -21.88
N ASN A 172 -10.49 -1.22 -22.13
CA ASN A 172 -10.57 -1.75 -23.48
C ASN A 172 -12.04 -1.88 -23.90
N GLU A 173 -12.58 -0.84 -24.51
CA GLU A 173 -13.99 -0.80 -24.95
C GLU A 173 -14.34 -1.90 -25.98
N SER A 174 -13.33 -2.47 -26.67
CA SER A 174 -13.56 -3.57 -27.62
C SER A 174 -13.72 -4.93 -26.93
N SER A 175 -13.17 -5.09 -25.72
CA SER A 175 -13.27 -6.32 -24.94
C SER A 175 -14.45 -6.31 -23.98
N ILE A 176 -14.77 -5.14 -23.41
CA ILE A 176 -15.96 -4.90 -22.61
C ILE A 176 -17.11 -4.72 -23.58
N CYS A 177 -17.88 -5.78 -23.79
CA CYS A 177 -18.84 -5.81 -24.89
C CYS A 177 -19.99 -4.84 -24.57
N ASN A 178 -19.95 -3.62 -25.12
CA ASN A 178 -20.94 -2.52 -25.12
C ASN A 178 -22.43 -2.95 -24.99
N GLY A 179 -22.84 -3.47 -23.83
CA GLY A 179 -24.15 -4.06 -23.56
C GLY A 179 -24.39 -5.49 -24.10
N SER A 180 -23.40 -6.15 -24.71
CA SER A 180 -23.54 -7.51 -25.29
C SER A 180 -22.91 -8.63 -24.46
N CYS A 181 -22.26 -8.29 -23.33
CA CYS A 181 -21.84 -9.23 -22.30
C CYS A 181 -21.86 -8.58 -20.91
N ASP A 182 -21.82 -9.39 -19.87
CA ASP A 182 -21.64 -8.96 -18.48
C ASP A 182 -20.16 -9.08 -18.08
N SER A 183 -19.63 -8.01 -17.48
CA SER A 183 -18.29 -7.90 -16.90
C SER A 183 -18.40 -7.34 -15.49
N SER A 184 -17.50 -7.80 -14.62
CA SER A 184 -17.35 -7.28 -13.27
C SER A 184 -16.64 -5.93 -13.22
N LEU A 185 -15.88 -5.52 -14.26
CA LEU A 185 -15.21 -4.22 -14.28
C LEU A 185 -16.25 -3.09 -14.26
N ILE A 186 -16.03 -2.08 -13.43
CA ILE A 186 -16.73 -0.80 -13.53
C ILE A 186 -16.02 0.00 -14.62
N PRO A 187 -16.67 0.33 -15.75
CA PRO A 187 -16.03 1.11 -16.81
C PRO A 187 -15.55 2.46 -16.29
N LEU A 188 -14.34 2.87 -16.69
CA LEU A 188 -13.72 4.12 -16.26
C LEU A 188 -13.48 5.02 -17.47
N ASN A 189 -13.77 6.32 -17.31
CA ASN A 189 -13.63 7.31 -18.39
C ASN A 189 -12.18 7.78 -18.58
N HIS A 190 -11.31 7.46 -17.63
CA HIS A 190 -9.93 7.93 -17.60
C HIS A 190 -8.96 6.75 -17.42
N THR A 191 -7.70 6.97 -17.81
CA THR A 191 -6.63 5.99 -17.64
C THR A 191 -6.53 5.53 -16.18
N VAL A 192 -6.25 4.26 -16.00
CA VAL A 192 -6.18 3.58 -14.71
C VAL A 192 -4.75 3.22 -14.41
N VAL A 193 -4.37 3.27 -13.13
CA VAL A 193 -3.12 2.66 -12.67
C VAL A 193 -3.50 1.45 -11.84
N VAL A 194 -3.13 0.26 -12.33
CA VAL A 194 -3.37 -0.99 -11.59
C VAL A 194 -2.20 -1.26 -10.64
N PRO A 195 -2.40 -1.91 -9.49
CA PRO A 195 -1.30 -2.30 -8.61
C PRO A 195 -0.32 -3.26 -9.31
N GLY A 196 -0.82 -4.25 -10.05
CA GLY A 196 0.00 -5.23 -10.77
C GLY A 196 -0.29 -6.68 -10.36
N GLY A 197 0.14 -7.63 -11.20
CA GLY A 197 -0.12 -9.06 -10.99
C GLY A 197 -1.58 -9.43 -11.25
N ARG A 198 -2.23 -10.07 -10.26
CA ARG A 198 -3.68 -10.39 -10.31
C ARG A 198 -4.57 -9.16 -10.22
N TYR A 199 -4.11 -8.10 -9.56
CA TYR A 199 -4.87 -6.88 -9.34
C TYR A 199 -4.91 -6.05 -10.62
N ARG A 200 -6.05 -6.15 -11.32
CA ARG A 200 -6.27 -5.64 -12.68
C ARG A 200 -7.39 -4.59 -12.70
N GLU A 201 -7.55 -3.90 -11.59
CA GLU A 201 -8.48 -2.81 -11.38
C GLU A 201 -7.79 -1.73 -10.53
N ILE A 202 -8.41 -0.56 -10.52
CA ILE A 202 -8.06 0.48 -9.55
C ILE A 202 -8.43 0.01 -8.15
N TYR A 203 -7.57 0.27 -7.16
CA TYR A 203 -7.84 0.06 -5.74
C TYR A 203 -7.77 1.41 -5.03
N TYR A 204 -8.70 1.64 -4.09
CA TYR A 204 -8.87 2.96 -3.52
C TYR A 204 -7.65 3.40 -2.72
N TRP A 205 -7.28 2.67 -1.66
CA TRP A 205 -6.22 3.17 -0.78
C TRP A 205 -4.81 3.03 -1.38
N ASP A 206 -4.55 2.02 -2.21
CA ASP A 206 -3.31 1.85 -2.99
C ASP A 206 -2.97 3.11 -3.79
N SER A 207 -4.02 3.74 -4.33
CA SER A 207 -3.94 4.96 -5.13
C SER A 207 -3.26 6.11 -4.38
N ARG A 208 -3.30 6.12 -3.04
CA ARG A 208 -2.61 7.14 -2.23
C ARG A 208 -1.10 7.09 -2.40
N TRP A 209 -0.51 5.92 -2.51
CA TRP A 209 0.95 5.79 -2.70
C TRP A 209 1.33 5.78 -4.17
N ILE A 210 0.44 5.28 -5.04
CA ILE A 210 0.60 5.41 -6.49
C ILE A 210 0.69 6.89 -6.89
N ILE A 211 -0.20 7.76 -6.38
CA ILE A 211 -0.18 9.17 -6.76
C ILE A 211 1.11 9.88 -6.33
N GLU A 212 1.69 9.54 -5.18
CA GLU A 212 3.01 10.06 -4.77
C GLU A 212 4.07 9.71 -5.82
N GLY A 213 4.07 8.45 -6.26
CA GLY A 213 4.94 7.97 -7.32
C GLY A 213 4.75 8.71 -8.64
N LEU A 214 3.49 8.88 -9.08
CA LEU A 214 3.17 9.61 -10.31
C LEU A 214 3.63 11.06 -10.25
N LEU A 215 3.42 11.74 -9.12
CA LEU A 215 3.83 13.13 -8.91
C LEU A 215 5.37 13.25 -8.92
N LYS A 216 6.07 12.33 -8.27
CA LYS A 216 7.54 12.22 -8.28
C LYS A 216 8.10 11.89 -9.68
N SER A 217 7.30 11.21 -10.49
CA SER A 217 7.63 10.85 -11.88
C SER A 217 7.24 11.94 -12.90
N GLU A 218 6.70 13.07 -12.45
CA GLU A 218 6.18 14.16 -13.29
C GLU A 218 5.02 13.74 -14.22
N LEU A 219 4.32 12.64 -13.88
CA LEU A 219 3.18 12.10 -14.61
C LEU A 219 1.86 12.75 -14.16
N TYR A 220 1.82 14.09 -14.20
CA TYR A 220 0.71 14.88 -13.64
C TYR A 220 -0.64 14.62 -14.31
N THR A 221 -0.67 14.34 -15.61
CA THR A 221 -1.89 13.99 -16.34
C THR A 221 -2.50 12.69 -15.81
N TYR A 222 -1.67 11.70 -15.48
CA TYR A 222 -2.12 10.40 -14.97
C TYR A 222 -2.55 10.50 -13.51
N ALA A 223 -1.88 11.35 -12.72
CA ALA A 223 -2.34 11.70 -11.38
C ALA A 223 -3.71 12.41 -11.41
N TRP A 224 -3.93 13.30 -12.38
CA TRP A 224 -5.23 13.93 -12.60
C TRP A 224 -6.31 12.91 -13.00
N ASN A 225 -6.02 12.03 -13.94
CA ASN A 225 -6.94 10.96 -14.37
C ASN A 225 -7.31 10.03 -13.22
N LEU A 226 -6.36 9.70 -12.35
CA LEU A 226 -6.60 8.92 -11.13
C LEU A 226 -7.63 9.62 -10.22
N LEU A 227 -7.44 10.91 -9.94
CA LEU A 227 -8.39 11.71 -9.14
C LEU A 227 -9.77 11.83 -9.80
N GLN A 228 -9.80 11.93 -11.13
CA GLN A 228 -11.05 11.95 -11.89
C GLN A 228 -11.83 10.65 -11.77
N ASN A 229 -11.16 9.50 -11.88
CA ASN A 229 -11.79 8.20 -11.66
C ASN A 229 -12.37 8.07 -10.23
N MET A 230 -11.68 8.60 -9.21
CA MET A 230 -12.21 8.63 -7.84
C MET A 230 -13.47 9.50 -7.73
N MET A 231 -13.49 10.66 -8.40
CA MET A 231 -14.67 11.52 -8.46
C MET A 231 -15.83 10.85 -9.21
N ASP A 232 -15.56 10.13 -10.31
CA ASP A 232 -16.57 9.36 -11.04
C ASP A 232 -17.23 8.32 -10.13
N PHE A 233 -16.46 7.63 -9.27
CA PHE A 233 -17.03 6.70 -8.29
C PHE A 233 -17.96 7.39 -7.29
N ILE A 234 -17.56 8.54 -6.75
CA ILE A 234 -18.39 9.30 -5.80
C ILE A 234 -19.67 9.78 -6.48
N GLU A 235 -19.62 10.25 -7.73
CA GLU A 235 -20.80 10.66 -8.48
C GLU A 235 -21.79 9.51 -8.70
N ILE A 236 -21.31 8.30 -8.96
CA ILE A 236 -22.14 7.14 -9.26
C ILE A 236 -22.67 6.48 -7.99
N TYR A 237 -21.83 6.31 -6.96
CA TYR A 237 -22.12 5.48 -5.79
C TYR A 237 -22.27 6.27 -4.49
N GLY A 238 -21.88 7.56 -4.47
CA GLY A 238 -21.83 8.40 -3.28
C GLY A 238 -20.57 8.21 -2.41
N TYR A 239 -19.69 7.29 -2.79
CA TYR A 239 -18.44 6.96 -2.10
C TYR A 239 -17.50 6.24 -3.07
N ILE A 240 -16.27 5.99 -2.66
CA ILE A 240 -15.29 5.22 -3.45
C ILE A 240 -15.31 3.75 -3.01
N PRO A 241 -15.68 2.80 -3.89
CA PRO A 241 -15.61 1.36 -3.59
C PRO A 241 -14.18 0.89 -3.33
N ASN A 242 -14.02 -0.27 -2.68
CA ASN A 242 -12.70 -0.90 -2.45
C ASN A 242 -11.82 -0.94 -3.71
N GLY A 243 -12.42 -1.34 -4.83
CA GLY A 243 -11.78 -1.26 -6.15
C GLY A 243 -12.77 -1.16 -7.30
N GLY A 244 -12.26 -1.04 -8.51
CA GLY A 244 -13.04 -0.80 -9.75
C GLY A 244 -13.84 -1.99 -10.27
N ARG A 245 -14.43 -2.80 -9.38
CA ARG A 245 -15.24 -3.98 -9.72
C ARG A 245 -16.58 -3.93 -9.02
N LYS A 246 -17.62 -4.43 -9.68
CA LYS A 246 -18.99 -4.40 -9.19
C LYS A 246 -19.19 -5.23 -7.91
N TYR A 247 -18.39 -6.26 -7.66
CA TYR A 247 -18.42 -7.01 -6.39
C TYR A 247 -17.79 -6.26 -5.20
N TYR A 248 -17.19 -5.08 -5.43
CA TYR A 248 -16.70 -4.20 -4.38
C TYR A 248 -17.71 -3.14 -3.93
N ILE A 249 -18.85 -2.97 -4.62
CA ILE A 249 -19.80 -1.86 -4.34
C ILE A 249 -20.64 -2.05 -3.06
N ASN A 250 -20.33 -3.02 -2.20
CA ASN A 250 -20.86 -3.10 -0.83
C ASN A 250 -19.91 -2.51 0.22
N ARG A 251 -18.67 -2.17 -0.17
CA ARG A 251 -17.64 -1.77 0.77
C ARG A 251 -16.69 -0.73 0.18
N SER A 252 -16.15 0.11 1.05
CA SER A 252 -15.10 1.06 0.68
C SER A 252 -13.71 0.47 0.98
N GLN A 253 -12.75 1.35 1.21
CA GLN A 253 -11.40 1.10 1.72
C GLN A 253 -10.98 2.31 2.57
N PRO A 254 -9.83 2.29 3.26
CA PRO A 254 -9.39 3.42 4.09
C PRO A 254 -9.44 4.76 3.30
N PRO A 255 -10.16 5.80 3.79
CA PRO A 255 -10.40 7.01 3.01
C PRO A 255 -9.13 7.85 2.88
N VAL A 256 -8.74 8.10 1.63
CA VAL A 256 -7.49 8.80 1.29
C VAL A 256 -7.63 9.74 0.09
N PHE A 257 -8.82 9.87 -0.49
CA PHE A 257 -9.08 10.72 -1.65
C PHE A 257 -8.69 12.17 -1.42
N ILE A 258 -9.05 12.72 -0.27
CA ILE A 258 -8.74 14.12 0.07
C ILE A 258 -7.23 14.31 0.27
N GLN A 259 -6.53 13.32 0.81
CA GLN A 259 -5.07 13.34 0.86
C GLN A 259 -4.44 13.32 -0.54
N MET A 260 -5.01 12.58 -1.48
CA MET A 260 -4.55 12.57 -2.88
C MET A 260 -4.77 13.93 -3.56
N LEU A 261 -5.92 14.58 -3.33
CA LEU A 261 -6.21 15.92 -3.83
C LEU A 261 -5.20 16.95 -3.29
N ASP A 262 -4.96 16.94 -1.98
CA ASP A 262 -4.00 17.83 -1.33
C ASP A 262 -2.58 17.62 -1.87
N ALA A 263 -2.14 16.36 -2.03
CA ALA A 263 -0.83 16.04 -2.60
C ALA A 263 -0.69 16.57 -4.04
N TYR A 264 -1.69 16.34 -4.89
CA TYR A 264 -1.69 16.84 -6.27
C TYR A 264 -1.59 18.37 -6.32
N ILE A 265 -2.38 19.08 -5.52
CA ILE A 265 -2.41 20.54 -5.51
C ILE A 265 -1.10 21.11 -4.97
N LYS A 266 -0.52 20.52 -3.91
CA LYS A 266 0.78 20.97 -3.38
C LYS A 266 1.90 20.88 -4.40
N VAL A 267 1.92 19.83 -5.21
CA VAL A 267 2.97 19.63 -6.22
C VAL A 267 2.72 20.49 -7.47
N THR A 268 1.49 20.52 -7.97
CA THR A 268 1.18 21.15 -9.27
C THR A 268 0.77 22.61 -9.17
N SER A 269 0.37 23.07 -7.98
CA SER A 269 -0.34 24.33 -7.75
C SER A 269 -1.63 24.49 -8.57
N ASN A 270 -2.13 23.42 -9.20
CA ASN A 270 -3.30 23.44 -10.05
C ASN A 270 -4.57 23.24 -9.22
N THR A 271 -5.26 24.33 -8.92
CA THR A 271 -6.50 24.34 -8.14
C THR A 271 -7.76 24.17 -8.97
N THR A 272 -7.67 24.05 -10.30
CA THR A 272 -8.85 23.97 -11.18
C THR A 272 -9.70 22.72 -10.92
N ILE A 273 -9.10 21.66 -10.37
CA ILE A 273 -9.82 20.44 -9.99
C ILE A 273 -10.82 20.66 -8.85
N LEU A 274 -10.60 21.69 -8.02
CA LEU A 274 -11.36 21.90 -6.78
C LEU A 274 -12.84 22.22 -7.02
N ASP A 275 -13.20 22.78 -8.17
CA ASP A 275 -14.60 23.10 -8.48
C ASP A 275 -15.47 21.83 -8.49
N ARG A 276 -14.94 20.75 -9.07
CA ARG A 276 -15.56 19.42 -9.06
C ARG A 276 -15.28 18.67 -7.75
N ALA A 277 -14.04 18.74 -7.26
CA ALA A 277 -13.58 17.87 -6.19
C ALA A 277 -14.16 18.22 -4.81
N LEU A 278 -14.35 19.50 -4.48
CA LEU A 278 -14.84 19.90 -3.15
C LEU A 278 -16.23 19.32 -2.78
N PRO A 279 -17.28 19.47 -3.61
CA PRO A 279 -18.58 18.88 -3.27
C PRO A 279 -18.54 17.35 -3.20
N LEU A 280 -17.74 16.68 -4.04
CA LEU A 280 -17.61 15.22 -4.04
C LEU A 280 -16.82 14.71 -2.83
N ALA A 281 -15.73 15.38 -2.46
CA ALA A 281 -14.99 15.09 -1.23
C ALA A 281 -15.88 15.24 0.02
N SER A 282 -16.74 16.27 0.06
CA SER A 282 -17.72 16.40 1.13
C SER A 282 -18.75 15.28 1.12
N ALA A 283 -19.23 14.85 -0.07
CA ALA A 283 -20.19 13.75 -0.21
C ALA A 283 -19.59 12.41 0.27
N GLU A 284 -18.32 12.14 -0.02
CA GLU A 284 -17.65 10.94 0.48
C GLU A 284 -17.56 10.93 2.02
N LEU A 285 -17.14 12.04 2.65
CA LEU A 285 -17.10 12.13 4.11
C LEU A 285 -18.50 12.06 4.74
N GLU A 286 -19.53 12.55 4.05
CA GLU A 286 -20.92 12.36 4.45
C GLU A 286 -21.35 10.89 4.40
N TRP A 287 -20.91 10.13 3.38
CA TRP A 287 -21.12 8.69 3.35
C TRP A 287 -20.49 7.99 4.56
N TRP A 288 -19.23 8.31 4.91
CA TRP A 288 -18.59 7.77 6.11
C TRP A 288 -19.35 8.13 7.39
N ALA A 289 -19.77 9.40 7.51
CA ALA A 289 -20.55 9.87 8.65
C ALA A 289 -21.88 9.10 8.80
N ASN A 290 -22.57 8.83 7.70
CA ASN A 290 -23.88 8.18 7.71
C ASN A 290 -23.81 6.66 7.87
N ASN A 291 -22.72 6.03 7.43
CA ASN A 291 -22.65 4.56 7.32
C ASN A 291 -21.65 3.90 8.27
N ARG A 292 -20.71 4.65 8.84
CA ARG A 292 -19.57 4.12 9.61
C ARG A 292 -19.29 4.87 10.91
N THR A 293 -19.92 6.03 11.13
CA THR A 293 -19.69 6.86 12.30
C THR A 293 -20.85 6.76 13.30
N PHE A 294 -20.53 6.72 14.59
CA PHE A 294 -21.50 6.69 15.68
C PHE A 294 -20.95 7.35 16.95
N ASN A 295 -21.84 7.62 17.89
CA ASN A 295 -21.47 8.15 19.21
C ASN A 295 -21.14 7.00 20.17
N TYR A 296 -20.01 7.10 20.87
CA TYR A 296 -19.58 6.13 21.87
C TYR A 296 -19.22 6.83 23.18
N THR A 297 -19.62 6.27 24.33
CA THR A 297 -19.28 6.82 25.64
C THR A 297 -17.98 6.21 26.15
N SER A 298 -16.93 7.04 26.26
CA SER A 298 -15.62 6.60 26.71
C SER A 298 -15.68 6.01 28.13
N PRO A 299 -15.13 4.81 28.37
CA PRO A 299 -15.01 4.27 29.71
C PRO A 299 -13.94 5.00 30.54
N TYR A 300 -13.07 5.80 29.92
CA TYR A 300 -11.98 6.51 30.59
C TYR A 300 -12.42 7.89 31.10
N THR A 301 -13.18 8.64 30.29
CA THR A 301 -13.58 10.03 30.59
C THR A 301 -15.07 10.18 30.86
N ASN A 302 -15.88 9.16 30.56
CA ASN A 302 -17.34 9.19 30.58
C ASN A 302 -17.94 10.28 29.66
N GLN A 303 -17.15 10.78 28.70
CA GLN A 303 -17.62 11.68 27.65
C GLN A 303 -18.12 10.88 26.45
N THR A 304 -19.15 11.39 25.77
CA THR A 304 -19.57 10.86 24.48
C THR A 304 -18.68 11.46 23.40
N VAL A 305 -17.99 10.60 22.65
CA VAL A 305 -17.08 10.95 21.57
C VAL A 305 -17.59 10.40 20.24
N LEU A 306 -17.24 11.08 19.14
CA LEU A 306 -17.58 10.66 17.79
C LEU A 306 -16.51 9.68 17.28
N VAL A 307 -16.92 8.47 16.91
CA VAL A 307 -16.01 7.39 16.50
C VAL A 307 -16.47 6.78 15.19
N ALA A 308 -15.56 6.10 14.49
CA ALA A 308 -15.87 5.35 13.28
C ALA A 308 -15.27 3.95 13.34
N HIS A 309 -15.88 3.03 12.59
CA HIS A 309 -15.38 1.67 12.38
C HIS A 309 -15.54 1.24 10.93
N TYR A 310 -14.82 0.20 10.51
CA TYR A 310 -15.18 -0.51 9.29
C TYR A 310 -16.38 -1.41 9.61
N ALA A 311 -17.35 -1.48 8.69
CA ALA A 311 -18.55 -2.30 8.90
C ALA A 311 -19.29 -2.59 7.59
N VAL A 312 -19.07 -3.79 7.03
CA VAL A 312 -19.71 -4.22 5.79
C VAL A 312 -20.90 -5.11 6.09
N ASN A 313 -22.07 -4.74 5.60
CA ASN A 313 -23.22 -5.66 5.59
C ASN A 313 -23.06 -6.67 4.44
N ASN A 314 -22.84 -7.93 4.79
CA ASN A 314 -22.63 -9.02 3.84
C ASN A 314 -23.06 -10.34 4.49
N SER A 315 -23.75 -11.21 3.77
CA SER A 315 -24.23 -12.50 4.31
C SER A 315 -23.88 -13.71 3.44
N ALA A 316 -22.97 -13.53 2.49
CA ALA A 316 -22.49 -14.57 1.58
C ALA A 316 -20.96 -14.47 1.40
N PRO A 317 -20.30 -15.52 0.87
CA PRO A 317 -18.89 -15.43 0.49
C PRO A 317 -18.62 -14.25 -0.44
N ARG A 318 -17.48 -13.57 -0.26
CA ARG A 318 -17.00 -12.53 -1.18
C ARG A 318 -16.78 -13.13 -2.58
N PRO A 319 -17.27 -12.50 -3.67
CA PRO A 319 -17.11 -13.06 -5.01
C PRO A 319 -15.66 -13.31 -5.44
N GLU A 320 -14.72 -12.48 -4.98
CA GLU A 320 -13.29 -12.58 -5.31
C GLU A 320 -12.47 -13.53 -4.42
N GLY A 321 -13.06 -14.01 -3.32
CA GLY A 321 -12.47 -14.92 -2.33
C GLY A 321 -13.50 -15.95 -1.87
N TYR A 322 -14.26 -16.49 -2.83
CA TYR A 322 -15.50 -17.22 -2.55
C TYR A 322 -15.22 -18.55 -1.85
N VAL A 323 -14.23 -19.29 -2.33
CA VAL A 323 -13.89 -20.62 -1.80
C VAL A 323 -13.34 -20.45 -0.38
N GLU A 324 -12.45 -19.49 -0.18
CA GLU A 324 -11.79 -19.20 1.09
C GLU A 324 -12.81 -18.81 2.16
N ASP A 325 -13.72 -17.89 1.84
CA ASP A 325 -14.80 -17.48 2.75
C ASP A 325 -15.75 -18.65 3.05
N TYR A 326 -16.15 -19.41 2.02
CA TYR A 326 -17.04 -20.56 2.16
C TYR A 326 -16.43 -21.62 3.08
N GLU A 327 -15.17 -21.99 2.87
CA GLU A 327 -14.46 -22.98 3.69
C GLU A 327 -14.20 -22.47 5.13
N THR A 328 -13.89 -21.18 5.28
CA THR A 328 -13.75 -20.53 6.59
C THR A 328 -15.02 -20.70 7.41
N VAL A 329 -16.18 -20.37 6.83
CA VAL A 329 -17.48 -20.38 7.51
C VAL A 329 -18.05 -21.79 7.68
N THR A 330 -18.01 -22.62 6.65
CA THR A 330 -18.60 -23.97 6.68
C THR A 330 -17.73 -24.99 7.41
N GLY A 331 -16.42 -24.78 7.49
CA GLY A 331 -15.49 -25.62 8.25
C GLY A 331 -15.53 -25.41 9.78
N THR A 332 -16.49 -24.65 10.29
CA THR A 332 -16.68 -24.40 11.73
C THR A 332 -17.18 -25.64 12.46
N SER A 333 -16.70 -25.84 13.71
CA SER A 333 -17.12 -26.95 14.57
C SER A 333 -17.38 -26.44 15.99
N PRO A 334 -18.62 -26.50 16.51
CA PRO A 334 -19.84 -26.95 15.81
C PRO A 334 -20.22 -26.02 14.64
N ALA A 335 -20.99 -26.55 13.69
CA ALA A 335 -21.47 -25.79 12.54
C ALA A 335 -22.28 -24.55 12.98
N LEU A 336 -22.02 -23.42 12.34
CA LEU A 336 -22.75 -22.17 12.59
C LEU A 336 -24.20 -22.24 12.05
N ASN A 337 -25.12 -21.58 12.75
CA ASN A 337 -26.45 -21.29 12.21
C ASN A 337 -26.38 -20.13 11.19
N ASP A 338 -27.45 -19.94 10.41
CA ASP A 338 -27.45 -18.98 9.29
C ASP A 338 -27.12 -17.54 9.71
N SER A 339 -27.58 -17.13 10.90
CA SER A 339 -27.29 -15.80 11.42
C SER A 339 -25.81 -15.63 11.76
N ALA A 340 -25.18 -16.64 12.38
CA ALA A 340 -23.76 -16.63 12.69
C ALA A 340 -22.88 -16.81 11.44
N LYS A 341 -23.34 -17.57 10.43
CA LYS A 341 -22.68 -17.63 9.10
C LYS A 341 -22.65 -16.25 8.45
N ALA A 342 -23.81 -15.57 8.40
CA ALA A 342 -23.91 -14.23 7.86
C ALA A 342 -23.02 -13.24 8.60
N GLU A 343 -22.96 -13.32 9.93
CA GLU A 343 -22.09 -12.46 10.73
C GLU A 343 -20.60 -12.69 10.41
N LEU A 344 -20.16 -13.93 10.26
CA LEU A 344 -18.76 -14.22 9.91
C LEU A 344 -18.42 -13.78 8.47
N TYR A 345 -19.33 -13.93 7.50
CA TYR A 345 -19.16 -13.35 6.15
C TYR A 345 -19.10 -11.81 6.19
N SER A 346 -19.87 -11.18 7.07
CA SER A 346 -19.81 -9.73 7.31
C SER A 346 -18.47 -9.31 7.88
N GLU A 347 -17.92 -10.05 8.85
CA GLU A 347 -16.58 -9.79 9.42
C GLU A 347 -15.46 -9.98 8.39
N LEU A 348 -15.52 -11.03 7.56
CA LEU A 348 -14.57 -11.25 6.47
C LEU A 348 -14.59 -10.08 5.46
N ALA A 349 -15.77 -9.66 5.01
CA ALA A 349 -15.91 -8.51 4.13
C ALA A 349 -15.47 -7.18 4.78
N THR A 350 -15.68 -7.04 6.10
CA THR A 350 -15.25 -5.87 6.87
C THR A 350 -13.73 -5.83 7.02
N GLY A 351 -13.07 -6.98 7.19
CA GLY A 351 -11.62 -7.07 7.16
C GLY A 351 -11.04 -6.58 5.84
N ALA A 352 -11.69 -6.91 4.71
CA ALA A 352 -11.30 -6.39 3.39
C ALA A 352 -11.56 -4.87 3.23
N GLU A 353 -12.63 -4.32 3.81
CA GLU A 353 -12.86 -2.86 3.84
C GLU A 353 -11.76 -2.13 4.62
N SER A 354 -11.15 -2.76 5.61
CA SER A 354 -10.06 -2.14 6.37
C SER A 354 -8.75 -2.00 5.57
N GLY A 355 -8.62 -2.72 4.45
CA GLY A 355 -7.36 -2.90 3.72
C GLY A 355 -6.37 -3.87 4.38
N TRP A 356 -6.70 -4.43 5.55
CA TRP A 356 -5.85 -5.35 6.31
C TRP A 356 -6.46 -6.77 6.37
N ASP A 357 -6.77 -7.34 5.21
CA ASP A 357 -7.30 -8.69 5.01
C ASP A 357 -6.18 -9.75 4.83
N TYR A 358 -5.83 -10.54 5.85
CA TYR A 358 -6.29 -10.47 7.23
C TYR A 358 -5.12 -10.26 8.19
N SER A 359 -5.45 -9.88 9.43
CA SER A 359 -4.51 -9.57 10.49
C SER A 359 -5.03 -10.05 11.84
N SER A 360 -4.12 -10.50 12.69
CA SER A 360 -4.33 -10.73 14.12
C SER A 360 -4.93 -9.53 14.85
N ARG A 361 -4.68 -8.31 14.33
CA ARG A 361 -5.26 -7.04 14.77
C ARG A 361 -6.78 -7.11 14.94
N TRP A 362 -7.46 -7.92 14.12
CA TRP A 362 -8.91 -8.04 14.07
C TRP A 362 -9.47 -9.26 14.81
N CYS A 363 -8.62 -10.16 15.28
CA CYS A 363 -9.02 -11.45 15.82
C CYS A 363 -9.22 -11.39 17.34
N LYS A 364 -10.31 -11.96 17.84
CA LYS A 364 -10.48 -12.19 19.29
C LYS A 364 -9.41 -13.12 19.85
N GLN A 365 -8.98 -14.09 19.04
CA GLN A 365 -7.98 -15.09 19.41
C GLN A 365 -6.99 -15.25 18.26
N PRO A 366 -5.92 -14.43 18.22
CA PRO A 366 -4.84 -14.66 17.28
C PRO A 366 -4.10 -15.95 17.65
N LEU A 367 -3.83 -16.81 16.65
CA LEU A 367 -3.17 -18.10 16.83
C LEU A 367 -1.93 -18.17 15.93
N LEU A 368 -0.90 -18.88 16.38
CA LEU A 368 0.27 -19.21 15.55
C LEU A 368 -0.07 -20.42 14.69
N ASN A 369 -0.47 -20.20 13.43
CA ASN A 369 -0.68 -21.28 12.48
C ASN A 369 -0.36 -20.86 11.03
N ALA A 370 0.90 -21.02 10.64
CA ALA A 370 1.37 -20.65 9.31
C ALA A 370 0.77 -21.50 8.16
N THR A 371 0.12 -22.64 8.46
CA THR A 371 -0.40 -23.57 7.44
C THR A 371 -1.92 -23.58 7.34
N ASP A 372 -2.65 -23.12 8.36
CA ASP A 372 -4.11 -22.97 8.32
C ASP A 372 -4.55 -21.71 9.06
N ASN A 373 -4.98 -20.73 8.27
CA ASN A 373 -5.40 -19.41 8.73
C ASN A 373 -6.85 -19.39 9.26
N ASN A 374 -7.68 -20.39 8.90
CA ASN A 374 -9.10 -20.40 9.22
C ASN A 374 -9.42 -20.27 10.71
N PRO A 375 -8.69 -20.90 11.64
CA PRO A 375 -8.93 -20.74 13.07
C PRO A 375 -8.88 -19.27 13.52
N ALA A 376 -7.94 -18.48 13.00
CA ALA A 376 -7.86 -17.06 13.31
C ALA A 376 -9.03 -16.29 12.67
N LEU A 377 -9.29 -16.54 11.38
CA LEU A 377 -10.37 -15.87 10.61
C LEU A 377 -11.76 -16.09 11.22
N ARG A 378 -12.03 -17.27 11.78
CA ARG A 378 -13.29 -17.59 12.49
C ARG A 378 -13.49 -16.78 13.78
N THR A 379 -12.48 -16.03 14.21
CA THR A 379 -12.52 -15.20 15.42
C THR A 379 -12.47 -13.70 15.13
N LEU A 380 -12.58 -13.30 13.86
CA LEU A 380 -12.66 -11.89 13.46
C LEU A 380 -13.77 -11.15 14.23
N ASN A 381 -13.49 -9.88 14.51
CA ASN A 381 -14.33 -8.99 15.30
C ASN A 381 -14.07 -7.52 14.91
N VAL A 382 -13.85 -7.29 13.62
CA VAL A 382 -13.47 -6.01 13.03
C VAL A 382 -14.51 -4.94 13.36
N LYS A 383 -15.80 -5.27 13.26
CA LYS A 383 -16.90 -4.31 13.50
C LYS A 383 -16.98 -3.79 14.93
N ALA A 384 -16.42 -4.51 15.90
CA ALA A 384 -16.39 -4.04 17.28
C ALA A 384 -15.12 -3.23 17.62
N ILE A 385 -14.21 -3.06 16.66
CA ILE A 385 -12.96 -2.33 16.84
C ILE A 385 -13.11 -0.94 16.24
N ILE A 386 -12.74 0.07 17.04
CA ILE A 386 -12.54 1.47 16.63
C ILE A 386 -11.08 1.58 16.19
N PRO A 387 -10.79 1.58 14.87
CA PRO A 387 -9.43 1.43 14.36
C PRO A 387 -8.71 2.78 14.33
N VAL A 388 -7.56 2.90 15.00
CA VAL A 388 -6.88 4.19 15.15
C VAL A 388 -6.47 4.83 13.82
N ASP A 389 -6.15 4.02 12.81
CA ASP A 389 -5.86 4.48 11.45
C ASP A 389 -7.08 5.11 10.78
N LEU A 390 -8.27 4.50 10.89
CA LEU A 390 -9.51 5.05 10.32
C LEU A 390 -9.87 6.41 10.93
N LEU A 391 -9.88 6.55 12.27
CA LEU A 391 -10.17 7.86 12.86
C LEU A 391 -9.12 8.89 12.46
N SER A 392 -7.84 8.48 12.38
CA SER A 392 -6.76 9.37 11.98
C SER A 392 -7.00 9.89 10.56
N LEU A 393 -7.33 9.01 9.62
CA LEU A 393 -7.67 9.37 8.24
C LEU A 393 -8.85 10.34 8.18
N LEU A 394 -9.97 10.03 8.84
CA LEU A 394 -11.15 10.90 8.83
C LEU A 394 -10.85 12.28 9.43
N SER A 395 -10.07 12.35 10.51
CA SER A 395 -9.64 13.62 11.10
C SER A 395 -8.73 14.42 10.16
N GLY A 396 -7.78 13.73 9.52
CA GLY A 396 -6.87 14.29 8.53
C GLY A 396 -7.59 14.81 7.28
N ASP A 397 -8.48 14.00 6.71
CA ASP A 397 -9.27 14.33 5.53
C ASP A 397 -10.21 15.52 5.80
N HIS A 398 -10.88 15.56 6.95
CA HIS A 398 -11.64 16.74 7.34
C HIS A 398 -10.76 17.99 7.47
N THR A 399 -9.55 17.87 8.04
CA THR A 399 -8.60 18.99 8.16
C THR A 399 -8.15 19.48 6.78
N LEU A 400 -7.77 18.57 5.89
CA LEU A 400 -7.32 18.90 4.54
C LEU A 400 -8.45 19.49 3.71
N LEU A 401 -9.65 18.92 3.77
CA LEU A 401 -10.81 19.45 3.03
C LEU A 401 -11.17 20.87 3.48
N ALA A 402 -11.10 21.17 4.77
CA ALA A 402 -11.27 22.54 5.25
C ALA A 402 -10.23 23.50 4.65
N ASN A 403 -8.97 23.07 4.53
CA ASN A 403 -7.91 23.87 3.92
C ASN A 403 -8.13 24.05 2.41
N LEU A 404 -8.64 23.03 1.71
CA LEU A 404 -8.95 23.11 0.29
C LEU A 404 -10.13 24.06 0.02
N TYR A 405 -11.16 24.08 0.89
CA TYR A 405 -12.23 25.08 0.82
C TYR A 405 -11.71 26.50 0.98
N ASP A 406 -10.82 26.74 1.95
CA ASP A 406 -10.21 28.07 2.14
C ASP A 406 -9.33 28.47 0.95
N LEU A 407 -8.56 27.52 0.40
CA LEU A 407 -7.74 27.73 -0.80
C LEU A 407 -8.61 28.14 -2.00
N TYR A 408 -9.72 27.43 -2.23
CA TYR A 408 -10.67 27.73 -3.30
C TYR A 408 -11.35 29.10 -3.10
N ALA A 409 -11.80 29.41 -1.89
CA ALA A 409 -12.41 30.69 -1.56
C ALA A 409 -11.44 31.86 -1.82
N ASN A 410 -10.16 31.69 -1.47
CA ASN A 410 -9.13 32.68 -1.76
C ASN A 410 -8.87 32.84 -3.26
N ALA A 411 -8.89 31.73 -4.02
CA ALA A 411 -8.68 31.75 -5.47
C ALA A 411 -9.85 32.37 -6.25
N THR A 412 -11.08 32.26 -5.75
CA THR A 412 -12.31 32.68 -6.45
C THR A 412 -12.93 33.97 -5.91
N GLY A 413 -12.33 34.61 -4.90
CA GLY A 413 -12.87 35.83 -4.29
C GLY A 413 -14.09 35.57 -3.38
N GLY A 414 -14.16 34.39 -2.77
CA GLY A 414 -15.21 34.00 -1.83
C GLY A 414 -16.44 33.34 -2.47
N ALA A 415 -16.37 32.91 -3.73
CA ALA A 415 -17.43 32.11 -4.34
C ALA A 415 -17.45 30.71 -3.71
N SER A 416 -18.63 30.21 -3.36
CA SER A 416 -18.81 28.80 -2.98
C SER A 416 -18.90 27.95 -4.26
N PRO A 417 -18.25 26.77 -4.33
CA PRO A 417 -18.45 25.86 -5.45
C PRO A 417 -19.94 25.49 -5.58
N GLY A 418 -20.49 25.56 -6.79
CA GLY A 418 -21.69 24.79 -7.17
C GLY A 418 -23.04 25.08 -6.50
N SER A 419 -23.37 26.31 -6.07
CA SER A 419 -24.76 26.63 -5.67
C SER A 419 -25.71 26.78 -6.88
N ASN A 420 -25.88 25.72 -7.68
CA ASN A 420 -27.03 25.63 -8.57
C ASN A 420 -28.22 25.15 -7.75
N SER A 421 -29.13 26.08 -7.42
CA SER A 421 -30.41 25.76 -6.81
C SER A 421 -31.25 24.93 -7.78
N THR A 422 -31.20 23.60 -7.67
CA THR A 422 -32.38 22.78 -7.94
C THR A 422 -33.05 22.53 -6.61
N SER A 423 -34.15 23.25 -6.40
CA SER A 423 -35.10 23.03 -5.33
C SER A 423 -35.68 21.61 -5.43
N SER A 424 -35.03 20.65 -4.78
CA SER A 424 -35.66 19.39 -4.39
C SER A 424 -35.74 19.38 -2.86
N SER A 425 -36.93 19.65 -2.36
CA SER A 425 -37.33 19.46 -0.97
C SER A 425 -37.06 18.01 -0.55
N GLY A 426 -36.00 17.78 0.20
CA GLY A 426 -35.70 16.55 0.91
C GLY A 426 -35.15 16.92 2.28
N ASN A 427 -35.81 16.44 3.35
CA ASN A 427 -35.45 16.70 4.75
C ASN A 427 -33.97 16.38 5.02
N SER A 428 -33.12 17.40 5.11
CA SER A 428 -31.89 17.32 5.89
C SER A 428 -32.27 17.40 7.35
N THR A 429 -32.16 16.29 8.08
CA THR A 429 -32.29 16.27 9.53
C THR A 429 -31.06 16.95 10.13
N ASP A 430 -31.25 18.21 10.55
CA ASP A 430 -30.37 18.89 11.49
C ASP A 430 -30.26 18.05 12.78
N ILE A 431 -29.17 17.30 12.94
CA ILE A 431 -28.78 16.72 14.23
C ILE A 431 -27.65 17.59 14.80
N VAL A 432 -28.00 18.75 15.34
CA VAL A 432 -27.30 19.37 16.48
C VAL A 432 -28.31 20.23 17.26
N GLN A 433 -28.97 19.65 18.28
CA GLN A 433 -29.59 20.46 19.33
C GLN A 433 -28.60 20.69 20.46
N ASN A 434 -28.12 21.94 20.53
CA ASN A 434 -27.42 22.52 21.67
C ASN A 434 -28.28 22.48 22.94
N ASN A 435 -27.66 22.05 24.05
CA ASN A 435 -28.19 22.29 25.38
C ASN A 435 -27.10 22.97 26.22
N SER A 436 -27.06 24.30 26.21
CA SER A 436 -26.37 25.08 27.24
C SER A 436 -27.03 26.44 27.42
N THR A 437 -27.36 26.72 28.67
CA THR A 437 -28.01 27.92 29.19
C THR A 437 -26.99 29.04 29.41
N GLY A 438 -27.35 30.29 29.10
CA GLY A 438 -26.78 31.46 29.80
C GLY A 438 -26.34 32.67 28.97
N THR A 439 -27.18 33.70 29.03
CA THR A 439 -26.87 35.15 29.05
C THR A 439 -26.44 35.90 27.78
N SER A 440 -27.30 36.87 27.46
CA SER A 440 -27.20 37.94 26.48
C SER A 440 -26.07 38.94 26.75
N SER A 441 -25.33 39.31 25.70
CA SER A 441 -24.80 40.68 25.56
C SER A 441 -24.68 41.08 24.08
N THR A 442 -25.05 42.32 23.84
CA THR A 442 -25.14 43.00 22.54
C THR A 442 -23.79 43.51 22.05
N GLY A 443 -23.46 43.31 20.76
CA GLY A 443 -22.50 44.18 20.07
C GLY A 443 -21.65 43.54 18.95
N ASN A 444 -21.99 43.90 17.70
CA ASN A 444 -21.15 44.03 16.50
C ASN A 444 -20.59 42.79 15.74
N SER A 445 -21.19 42.55 14.57
CA SER A 445 -20.59 42.13 13.29
C SER A 445 -19.53 41.00 13.29
N SER A 446 -19.98 39.73 13.25
CA SER A 446 -19.18 38.60 12.72
C SER A 446 -20.02 37.33 12.42
N SER A 447 -21.27 37.46 11.97
CA SER A 447 -22.21 36.32 11.92
C SER A 447 -22.15 35.47 10.64
N SER A 448 -20.99 35.26 10.01
CA SER A 448 -20.89 34.39 8.82
C SER A 448 -19.75 33.37 8.85
N THR A 449 -18.92 33.30 9.90
CA THR A 449 -17.81 32.34 9.99
C THR A 449 -18.22 30.97 10.56
N SER A 450 -19.29 30.91 11.36
CA SER A 450 -19.77 29.68 12.01
C SER A 450 -20.62 28.76 11.12
N SER A 451 -20.76 29.06 9.83
CA SER A 451 -21.62 28.33 8.88
C SER A 451 -20.93 27.98 7.55
N SER A 452 -19.60 28.06 7.46
CA SER A 452 -18.86 27.70 6.24
C SER A 452 -18.55 26.19 6.19
N PRO A 453 -18.44 25.57 5.00
CA PRO A 453 -17.98 24.18 4.88
C PRO A 453 -16.62 23.93 5.55
N ALA A 454 -15.69 24.88 5.45
CA ALA A 454 -14.40 24.80 6.12
C ALA A 454 -14.53 24.78 7.66
N PHE A 455 -15.45 25.56 8.24
CA PHE A 455 -15.72 25.53 9.68
C PHE A 455 -16.31 24.19 10.12
N TYR A 456 -17.29 23.65 9.37
CA TYR A 456 -17.88 22.34 9.64
C TYR A 456 -16.80 21.24 9.67
N HIS A 457 -15.98 21.16 8.63
CA HIS A 457 -14.96 20.12 8.57
C HIS A 457 -13.88 20.28 9.66
N ARG A 458 -13.50 21.51 10.05
CA ARG A 458 -12.63 21.71 11.23
C ARG A 458 -13.25 21.17 12.52
N GLN A 459 -14.56 21.34 12.70
CA GLN A 459 -15.24 20.78 13.87
C GLN A 459 -15.21 19.25 13.85
N GLN A 460 -15.51 18.61 12.71
CA GLN A 460 -15.44 17.16 12.59
C GLN A 460 -14.02 16.62 12.82
N ALA A 461 -13.01 17.30 12.26
CA ALA A 461 -11.61 16.95 12.49
C ALA A 461 -11.25 16.95 13.98
N GLN A 462 -11.68 17.99 14.71
CA GLN A 462 -11.45 18.09 16.16
C GLN A 462 -12.15 16.97 16.93
N LEU A 463 -13.40 16.63 16.59
CA LEU A 463 -14.13 15.56 17.26
C LEU A 463 -13.43 14.20 17.14
N PHE A 464 -12.92 13.86 15.94
CA PHE A 464 -12.13 12.63 15.75
C PHE A 464 -10.77 12.70 16.46
N SER A 465 -10.09 13.84 16.44
CA SER A 465 -8.84 14.04 17.19
C SER A 465 -9.03 13.81 18.69
N ASP A 466 -10.10 14.36 19.26
CA ASP A 466 -10.45 14.18 20.67
C ASP A 466 -10.74 12.70 20.98
N ALA A 467 -11.47 12.00 20.10
CA ALA A 467 -11.76 10.58 20.25
C ALA A 467 -10.51 9.70 20.21
N ILE A 468 -9.55 10.00 19.33
CA ILE A 468 -8.26 9.29 19.23
C ILE A 468 -7.44 9.47 20.51
N LEU A 469 -7.34 10.70 21.01
CA LEU A 469 -6.57 11.00 22.22
C LEU A 469 -7.22 10.42 23.49
N ASP A 470 -8.54 10.29 23.53
CA ASP A 470 -9.26 9.64 24.64
C ASP A 470 -9.14 8.10 24.55
N LEU A 471 -9.58 7.51 23.44
CA LEU A 471 -9.77 6.06 23.35
C LEU A 471 -8.51 5.31 22.92
N CYS A 472 -7.69 5.87 22.03
CA CYS A 472 -6.59 5.13 21.39
C CYS A 472 -5.22 5.37 22.03
N TRP A 473 -4.98 6.55 22.62
CA TRP A 473 -3.69 6.87 23.24
C TRP A 473 -3.51 6.20 24.61
N ASP A 474 -2.44 5.40 24.76
CA ASP A 474 -2.00 4.88 26.06
C ASP A 474 -0.74 5.64 26.52
N PRO A 475 -0.85 6.55 27.51
CA PRO A 475 0.30 7.32 27.99
C PRO A 475 1.32 6.47 28.74
N ALA A 476 0.94 5.32 29.31
CA ALA A 476 1.87 4.43 30.02
C ALA A 476 2.73 3.62 29.04
N LYS A 477 2.13 3.20 27.92
CA LYS A 477 2.81 2.48 26.84
C LYS A 477 3.44 3.41 25.80
N SER A 478 3.16 4.71 25.87
CA SER A 478 3.63 5.73 24.91
C SER A 478 3.28 5.36 23.46
N TRP A 479 2.09 4.85 23.21
CA TRP A 479 1.67 4.40 21.89
C TRP A 479 0.16 4.47 21.71
N PHE A 480 -0.28 4.48 20.46
CA PHE A 480 -1.70 4.41 20.12
C PHE A 480 -2.10 2.99 19.73
N TYR A 481 -3.24 2.53 20.25
CA TYR A 481 -3.82 1.24 19.95
C TYR A 481 -5.26 1.40 19.47
N ASP A 482 -5.75 0.41 18.74
CA ASP A 482 -7.19 0.32 18.47
C ASP A 482 -7.97 0.16 19.76
N PHE A 483 -9.24 0.57 19.76
CA PHE A 483 -10.11 0.44 20.92
C PHE A 483 -11.24 -0.55 20.65
N ASN A 484 -11.44 -1.53 21.53
CA ASN A 484 -12.47 -2.56 21.39
C ASN A 484 -13.72 -2.19 22.19
N THR A 485 -14.84 -2.00 21.49
CA THR A 485 -16.13 -1.59 22.08
C THR A 485 -16.85 -2.71 22.83
N THR A 486 -16.47 -3.97 22.60
CA THR A 486 -17.02 -5.12 23.35
C THR A 486 -16.36 -5.26 24.71
N SER A 487 -15.03 -5.17 24.78
CA SER A 487 -14.30 -5.24 26.05
C SER A 487 -14.22 -3.91 26.79
N ASN A 488 -14.49 -2.79 26.11
CA ASN A 488 -14.28 -1.42 26.58
C ASN A 488 -12.82 -1.17 26.99
N THR A 489 -11.88 -1.71 26.21
CA THR A 489 -10.43 -1.57 26.44
C THR A 489 -9.69 -1.32 25.14
N ARG A 490 -8.53 -0.68 25.24
CA ARG A 490 -7.53 -0.68 24.17
C ARG A 490 -7.06 -2.10 23.86
N SER A 491 -6.69 -2.33 22.60
CA SER A 491 -6.00 -3.53 22.16
C SER A 491 -4.60 -3.61 22.77
N ASP A 492 -4.09 -4.82 22.95
CA ASP A 492 -2.70 -5.07 23.32
C ASP A 492 -1.82 -5.37 22.09
N VAL A 493 -2.40 -5.44 20.88
CA VAL A 493 -1.64 -5.73 19.65
C VAL A 493 -0.93 -4.47 19.17
N TYR A 494 0.40 -4.49 19.17
CA TYR A 494 1.21 -3.43 18.55
C TYR A 494 1.16 -3.54 17.03
N THR A 495 0.77 -2.44 16.37
CA THR A 495 0.77 -2.30 14.91
C THR A 495 1.29 -0.92 14.48
N PRO A 496 1.75 -0.76 13.23
CA PRO A 496 2.13 0.54 12.66
C PRO A 496 0.97 1.53 12.57
N ALA A 497 -0.29 1.11 12.75
CA ALA A 497 -1.44 2.00 12.80
C ALA A 497 -1.27 3.10 13.86
N GLY A 498 -0.53 2.83 14.94
CA GLY A 498 -0.24 3.83 15.97
C GLY A 498 0.62 5.02 15.52
N ALA A 499 1.25 4.95 14.33
CA ALA A 499 1.95 6.09 13.73
C ALA A 499 1.02 7.08 13.00
N TRP A 500 -0.20 6.64 12.66
CA TRP A 500 -1.13 7.40 11.81
C TRP A 500 -1.63 8.70 12.45
N PRO A 501 -1.90 8.78 13.76
CA PRO A 501 -2.23 10.04 14.41
C PRO A 501 -1.17 11.12 14.15
N LEU A 502 0.13 10.79 14.33
CA LEU A 502 1.20 11.76 14.09
C LEU A 502 1.37 12.11 12.61
N TRP A 503 1.14 11.17 11.69
CA TRP A 503 1.09 11.50 10.26
C TRP A 503 0.02 12.57 9.98
N GLN A 504 -1.14 12.47 10.64
CA GLN A 504 -2.26 13.41 10.52
C GLN A 504 -2.14 14.63 11.46
N ASN A 505 -0.96 14.85 12.07
CA ASN A 505 -0.64 15.92 13.02
C ASN A 505 -1.44 15.91 14.34
N ILE A 506 -1.98 14.76 14.72
CA ILE A 506 -2.68 14.53 16.00
C ILE A 506 -1.64 14.08 17.03
N THR A 507 -1.24 15.00 17.90
CA THR A 507 -0.13 14.80 18.84
C THR A 507 -0.63 14.80 20.28
N PRO A 508 -0.35 13.76 21.09
CA PRO A 508 -0.61 13.81 22.52
C PRO A 508 0.11 14.97 23.18
N SER A 509 -0.55 15.64 24.12
CA SER A 509 -0.02 16.83 24.80
C SER A 509 1.32 16.56 25.49
N GLU A 510 1.51 15.34 25.97
CA GLU A 510 2.69 14.84 26.68
C GLU A 510 3.91 14.73 25.77
N LEU A 511 3.69 14.60 24.46
CA LEU A 511 4.74 14.61 23.43
C LEU A 511 5.02 16.03 22.91
N THR A 512 4.35 17.06 23.41
CA THR A 512 4.59 18.44 22.96
C THR A 512 5.69 19.08 23.80
N ASN A 513 6.77 19.56 23.17
CA ASN A 513 7.93 20.17 23.84
C ASN A 513 8.61 19.26 24.90
N ASN A 514 8.46 17.94 24.79
CA ASN A 514 9.01 16.95 25.71
C ASN A 514 9.72 15.83 24.93
N GLU A 515 10.97 16.10 24.56
CA GLU A 515 11.74 15.21 23.70
C GLU A 515 11.93 13.81 24.31
N THR A 516 12.05 13.72 25.64
CA THR A 516 12.13 12.44 26.35
C THR A 516 10.89 11.58 26.10
N ALA A 517 9.69 12.17 26.15
CA ALA A 517 8.45 11.45 25.85
C ALA A 517 8.36 11.09 24.37
N ALA A 518 8.81 11.97 23.46
CA ALA A 518 8.89 11.66 22.03
C ALA A 518 9.85 10.48 21.74
N LEU A 519 10.97 10.38 22.49
CA LEU A 519 11.89 9.24 22.39
C LEU A 519 11.29 7.94 22.93
N GLN A 520 10.40 8.00 23.93
CA GLN A 520 9.62 6.85 24.39
C GLN A 520 8.63 6.39 23.32
N PHE A 521 7.94 7.34 22.66
CA PHE A 521 7.02 7.05 21.56
C PHE A 521 7.70 6.24 20.45
N VAL A 522 8.91 6.63 20.04
CA VAL A 522 9.65 5.89 18.99
C VAL A 522 10.50 4.73 19.52
N SER A 523 10.47 4.40 20.82
CA SER A 523 11.39 3.42 21.40
C SER A 523 11.20 2.00 20.83
N GLY A 524 9.96 1.58 20.60
CA GLY A 524 9.63 0.31 19.92
C GLY A 524 10.14 0.26 18.49
N ALA A 525 9.93 1.33 17.71
CA ALA A 525 10.46 1.47 16.35
C ALA A 525 12.01 1.38 16.34
N ARG A 526 12.67 2.06 17.28
CA ARG A 526 14.13 2.01 17.46
C ARG A 526 14.65 0.61 17.81
N PHE A 527 13.90 -0.13 18.63
CA PHE A 527 14.22 -1.52 18.93
C PHE A 527 14.04 -2.43 17.72
N LEU A 528 12.91 -2.33 17.01
CA LEU A 528 12.63 -3.14 15.81
C LEU A 528 13.65 -2.90 14.69
N LEU A 529 14.09 -1.64 14.51
CA LEU A 529 15.19 -1.28 13.60
C LEU A 529 16.50 -2.00 13.95
N GLY A 530 16.79 -2.21 15.23
CA GLY A 530 17.97 -2.96 15.68
C GLY A 530 17.77 -4.48 15.68
N LYS A 531 16.53 -4.96 15.81
CA LYS A 531 16.22 -6.39 15.94
C LYS A 531 16.21 -7.13 14.60
N TYR A 532 15.63 -6.53 13.56
CA TYR A 532 15.39 -7.23 12.29
C TYR A 532 16.15 -6.60 11.12
N SER A 533 16.54 -7.41 10.12
CA SER A 533 17.38 -7.02 8.96
C SER A 533 16.61 -6.46 7.74
N GLY A 534 15.32 -6.71 7.64
CA GLY A 534 14.43 -6.22 6.58
C GLY A 534 13.79 -4.87 6.93
N ILE A 535 12.56 -4.67 6.46
CA ILE A 535 11.79 -3.46 6.79
C ILE A 535 11.31 -3.54 8.26
N PRO A 536 11.55 -2.51 9.10
CA PRO A 536 11.18 -2.57 10.52
C PRO A 536 9.70 -2.27 10.82
N SER A 537 8.94 -1.70 9.88
CA SER A 537 7.49 -1.43 10.01
C SER A 537 6.65 -2.69 9.72
N VAL A 538 6.73 -3.67 10.62
CA VAL A 538 5.98 -4.93 10.54
C VAL A 538 4.49 -4.72 10.82
N ALA A 539 3.60 -5.38 10.08
CA ALA A 539 2.15 -5.16 10.20
C ALA A 539 1.62 -5.48 11.61
N SER A 540 2.13 -6.54 12.23
CA SER A 540 2.02 -6.82 13.66
C SER A 540 3.27 -7.57 14.13
N LEU A 541 3.40 -7.78 15.43
CA LEU A 541 4.47 -8.60 16.02
C LEU A 541 4.07 -10.07 16.19
N LEU A 542 2.83 -10.43 15.85
CA LEU A 542 2.31 -11.78 15.97
C LEU A 542 2.57 -12.53 14.66
N ALA A 543 3.24 -13.67 14.73
CA ALA A 543 3.37 -14.57 13.60
C ALA A 543 2.12 -15.46 13.53
N THR A 544 1.28 -15.26 12.52
CA THR A 544 0.00 -15.99 12.43
C THR A 544 -0.16 -16.81 11.17
N GLY A 545 0.59 -16.49 10.11
CA GLY A 545 0.34 -17.01 8.76
C GLY A 545 -0.54 -16.08 7.90
N LEU A 546 -1.12 -15.03 8.48
CA LEU A 546 -1.95 -14.06 7.77
C LEU A 546 -1.12 -13.02 7.00
N ASN A 547 -1.75 -12.34 6.04
CA ASN A 547 -1.13 -11.33 5.19
C ASN A 547 -0.54 -10.15 5.99
N TRP A 548 -1.32 -9.62 6.92
CA TRP A 548 -1.04 -8.37 7.63
C TRP A 548 -0.55 -8.64 9.05
N ASP A 549 0.43 -9.54 9.17
CA ASP A 549 1.05 -9.98 10.41
C ASP A 549 2.53 -10.28 10.18
N PHE A 550 3.29 -10.54 11.26
CA PHE A 550 4.70 -10.89 11.16
C PHE A 550 4.90 -12.15 10.28
N PRO A 551 5.90 -12.19 9.38
CA PRO A 551 7.00 -11.24 9.21
C PRO A 551 6.73 -10.13 8.19
N ASN A 552 5.50 -9.94 7.73
CA ASN A 552 5.23 -9.06 6.60
C ASN A 552 5.33 -7.58 6.97
N SER A 553 6.00 -6.83 6.10
CA SER A 553 6.09 -5.38 6.12
C SER A 553 5.58 -4.81 4.82
N TRP A 554 4.82 -3.72 4.92
CA TRP A 554 4.07 -3.16 3.81
C TRP A 554 4.52 -1.71 3.54
N PRO A 555 4.74 -1.31 2.27
CA PRO A 555 5.16 0.05 1.93
C PRO A 555 4.29 1.15 2.53
N PRO A 556 2.94 1.03 2.56
CA PRO A 556 2.06 1.93 3.31
C PRO A 556 2.50 2.24 4.74
N HIS A 557 2.82 1.21 5.51
CA HIS A 557 3.13 1.33 6.93
C HIS A 557 4.50 1.94 7.17
N LEU A 558 5.46 1.62 6.30
CA LEU A 558 6.76 2.30 6.31
C LEU A 558 6.58 3.80 6.04
N HIS A 559 5.86 4.15 4.98
CA HIS A 559 5.60 5.54 4.62
C HIS A 559 4.98 6.30 5.81
N THR A 560 3.92 5.78 6.42
CA THR A 560 3.27 6.46 7.55
C THR A 560 4.15 6.54 8.80
N THR A 561 5.00 5.52 9.05
CA THR A 561 5.98 5.56 10.14
C THR A 561 7.00 6.69 9.94
N ILE A 562 7.52 6.85 8.72
CA ILE A 562 8.43 7.95 8.39
C ILE A 562 7.71 9.30 8.49
N LYS A 563 6.44 9.41 8.04
CA LYS A 563 5.65 10.64 8.20
C LYS A 563 5.45 11.03 9.67
N ALA A 564 5.30 10.06 10.58
CA ALA A 564 5.29 10.33 12.01
C ALA A 564 6.63 10.90 12.50
N PHE A 565 7.76 10.39 12.03
CA PHE A 565 9.08 10.95 12.35
C PHE A 565 9.26 12.36 11.80
N GLU A 566 8.78 12.64 10.59
CA GLU A 566 8.78 14.01 10.02
C GLU A 566 7.96 14.98 10.89
N THR A 567 6.79 14.56 11.39
CA THR A 567 5.99 15.35 12.34
C THR A 567 6.76 15.64 13.62
N LEU A 568 7.43 14.63 14.20
CA LEU A 568 8.29 14.82 15.36
C LEU A 568 9.46 15.76 15.03
N GLY A 569 10.04 15.68 13.83
CA GLY A 569 11.06 16.63 13.37
C GLY A 569 10.56 18.08 13.34
N ARG A 570 9.31 18.32 12.94
CA ARG A 570 8.68 19.66 12.98
C ARG A 570 8.40 20.12 14.42
N LEU A 571 8.00 19.22 15.31
CA LEU A 571 7.76 19.53 16.73
C LEU A 571 9.07 19.79 17.50
N TYR A 572 10.17 19.19 17.04
CA TYR A 572 11.49 19.28 17.66
C TYR A 572 12.55 19.77 16.67
N PRO A 573 12.50 21.05 16.24
CA PRO A 573 13.48 21.60 15.28
C PRO A 573 14.92 21.59 15.82
N ASN A 574 15.08 21.51 17.14
CA ASN A 574 16.37 21.38 17.83
C ASN A 574 16.54 20.00 18.49
N ALA A 575 15.91 18.95 17.94
CA ALA A 575 16.05 17.59 18.44
C ALA A 575 17.53 17.19 18.58
N SER A 576 17.82 16.48 19.66
CA SER A 576 19.15 15.95 19.95
C SER A 576 19.63 14.99 18.87
N THR A 577 20.96 14.89 18.75
CA THR A 577 21.60 13.80 18.03
C THR A 577 21.79 12.65 19.00
N LEU A 578 21.42 11.43 18.58
CA LEU A 578 21.62 10.23 19.38
C LEU A 578 22.95 9.57 19.02
N SER A 579 23.64 9.05 20.04
CA SER A 579 24.85 8.23 19.85
C SER A 579 24.53 6.84 19.31
N ASN A 580 23.32 6.32 19.56
CA ASN A 580 22.80 5.10 18.96
C ASN A 580 21.31 5.27 18.63
N LEU A 581 20.95 5.04 17.37
CA LEU A 581 19.55 5.08 16.94
C LEU A 581 18.77 3.87 17.42
N THR A 582 19.42 2.72 17.59
CA THR A 582 18.79 1.50 18.09
C THR A 582 18.88 1.42 19.61
N VAL A 583 17.98 0.65 20.22
CA VAL A 583 17.95 0.44 21.67
C VAL A 583 17.71 -1.04 22.00
N PRO A 584 18.22 -1.55 23.13
CA PRO A 584 17.82 -2.86 23.65
C PRO A 584 16.37 -2.83 24.14
N TYR A 585 15.73 -4.00 24.23
CA TYR A 585 14.34 -4.13 24.67
C TYR A 585 14.08 -3.47 26.04
N ALA A 586 15.03 -3.55 26.96
CA ALA A 586 14.93 -2.92 28.29
C ALA A 586 14.77 -1.38 28.28
N GLN A 587 14.99 -0.72 27.14
CA GLN A 587 14.77 0.72 26.95
C GLN A 587 13.50 1.05 26.15
N VAL A 588 12.77 0.03 25.70
CA VAL A 588 11.45 0.21 25.09
C VAL A 588 10.46 0.63 26.18
N ALA A 589 9.55 1.54 25.84
CA ALA A 589 8.49 1.98 26.75
C ALA A 589 7.73 0.75 27.29
N PRO A 590 7.49 0.65 28.62
CA PRO A 590 6.91 -0.55 29.21
C PRO A 590 5.59 -0.97 28.56
N GLY A 591 5.52 -2.22 28.09
CA GLY A 591 4.33 -2.77 27.44
C GLY A 591 4.02 -2.21 26.04
N GLN A 592 4.87 -1.34 25.48
CA GLN A 592 4.62 -0.71 24.18
C GLN A 592 4.44 -1.73 23.05
N LEU A 593 5.28 -2.77 23.01
CA LEU A 593 5.20 -3.77 21.95
C LEU A 593 4.09 -4.80 22.19
N GLY A 594 3.44 -4.81 23.35
CA GLY A 594 2.36 -5.76 23.67
C GLY A 594 2.78 -7.23 23.80
N VAL A 595 4.07 -7.52 23.60
CA VAL A 595 4.67 -8.85 23.69
C VAL A 595 6.01 -8.75 24.40
N GLU A 596 6.38 -9.77 25.17
CA GLU A 596 7.68 -9.82 25.83
C GLU A 596 8.82 -10.14 24.86
N GLU A 597 10.06 -9.77 25.20
CA GLU A 597 11.22 -9.97 24.31
C GLU A 597 11.40 -11.43 23.89
N ALA A 598 11.09 -12.36 24.79
CA ALA A 598 11.22 -13.80 24.59
C ALA A 598 10.18 -14.37 23.61
N ASP A 599 9.05 -13.69 23.42
CA ASP A 599 7.95 -14.14 22.54
C ASP A 599 8.08 -13.54 21.13
N LEU A 600 8.95 -12.56 20.95
CA LEU A 600 9.26 -12.00 19.64
C LEU A 600 10.00 -13.02 18.78
N GLN A 601 9.63 -13.06 17.50
CA GLN A 601 10.32 -13.91 16.53
C GLN A 601 11.82 -13.56 16.47
N PRO A 602 12.70 -14.57 16.36
CA PRO A 602 14.13 -14.33 16.23
C PRO A 602 14.46 -13.78 14.84
N GLN A 603 15.56 -13.04 14.73
CA GLN A 603 16.21 -12.79 13.44
C GLN A 603 16.94 -14.08 13.03
N PRO A 604 16.58 -14.75 11.92
CA PRO A 604 17.25 -15.97 11.47
C PRO A 604 18.71 -15.70 11.14
N ALA A 605 19.62 -16.54 11.62
CA ALA A 605 21.06 -16.38 11.35
C ALA A 605 21.41 -16.46 9.86
N SER A 606 20.61 -17.18 9.07
CA SER A 606 20.73 -17.32 7.62
C SER A 606 20.44 -16.02 6.86
N THR A 607 19.66 -15.11 7.45
CA THR A 607 19.23 -13.84 6.83
C THR A 607 19.84 -12.63 7.53
N ILE A 608 20.75 -12.85 8.48
CA ILE A 608 21.61 -11.78 9.04
C ILE A 608 22.60 -11.37 7.94
N GLY A 609 22.22 -10.34 7.19
CA GLY A 609 23.14 -9.65 6.30
C GLY A 609 24.07 -8.69 7.02
N ASN A 610 25.01 -8.13 6.26
CA ASN A 610 25.81 -6.97 6.70
C ASN A 610 24.95 -5.70 6.62
N VAL A 611 23.81 -5.69 7.31
CA VAL A 611 22.89 -4.55 7.31
C VAL A 611 23.45 -3.51 8.27
N SER A 612 23.80 -2.33 7.74
CA SER A 612 24.24 -1.23 8.59
C SER A 612 23.11 -0.86 9.56
N LEU A 613 23.41 -0.86 10.86
CA LEU A 613 22.48 -0.43 11.89
C LEU A 613 22.32 1.11 11.93
N GLN A 614 23.29 1.82 11.35
CA GLN A 614 23.27 3.27 11.19
C GLN A 614 24.19 3.67 10.02
N THR A 615 23.61 4.29 9.00
CA THR A 615 24.33 4.94 7.90
C THR A 615 25.21 6.09 8.41
N GLN A 616 26.32 6.35 7.71
CA GLN A 616 27.24 7.43 8.08
C GLN A 616 26.55 8.79 7.97
N GLU A 617 25.63 8.93 7.02
CA GLU A 617 24.87 10.12 6.71
C GLU A 617 23.79 10.43 7.76
N ALA A 618 23.24 9.40 8.41
CA ALA A 618 22.39 9.56 9.57
C ALA A 618 23.18 9.92 10.84
N ALA A 619 24.47 9.55 10.91
CA ALA A 619 25.32 9.92 12.03
C ALA A 619 25.46 11.46 12.10
N ASN A 620 25.10 12.04 13.25
CA ASN A 620 25.06 13.49 13.50
C ASN A 620 23.84 14.25 12.97
N LYS A 621 22.78 13.55 12.53
CA LYS A 621 21.48 14.18 12.27
C LYS A 621 20.62 14.19 13.55
N PRO A 622 19.73 15.19 13.71
CA PRO A 622 18.67 15.12 14.71
C PRO A 622 17.91 13.80 14.58
N TRP A 623 17.60 13.16 15.70
CA TRP A 623 17.08 11.78 15.70
C TRP A 623 15.83 11.55 14.84
N PRO A 624 14.87 12.49 14.66
CA PRO A 624 13.72 12.22 13.81
C PRO A 624 14.12 12.07 12.33
N LEU A 625 15.04 12.93 11.86
CA LEU A 625 15.59 12.82 10.51
C LEU A 625 16.47 11.57 10.37
N ALA A 626 17.29 11.27 11.37
CA ALA A 626 18.13 10.09 11.37
C ALA A 626 17.30 8.80 11.25
N LEU A 627 16.21 8.66 12.01
CA LEU A 627 15.29 7.52 11.88
C LEU A 627 14.60 7.47 10.52
N SER A 628 14.23 8.62 9.96
CA SER A 628 13.65 8.70 8.61
C SER A 628 14.62 8.17 7.55
N ILE A 629 15.90 8.55 7.63
CA ILE A 629 16.97 8.07 6.75
C ILE A 629 17.14 6.55 6.90
N GLU A 630 17.21 6.02 8.12
CA GLU A 630 17.40 4.59 8.33
C GLU A 630 16.21 3.75 7.84
N TYR A 631 14.98 4.19 8.12
CA TYR A 631 13.79 3.50 7.62
C TYR A 631 13.71 3.52 6.09
N ALA A 632 14.01 4.66 5.47
CA ALA A 632 14.12 4.75 4.02
C ALA A 632 15.21 3.83 3.47
N ASN A 633 16.39 3.81 4.10
CA ASN A 633 17.49 2.92 3.72
C ASN A 633 17.10 1.45 3.79
N ARG A 634 16.45 1.01 4.89
CA ARG A 634 15.95 -0.37 5.03
C ARG A 634 14.94 -0.73 3.96
N TYR A 635 14.07 0.21 3.61
CA TYR A 635 13.07 -0.01 2.58
C TYR A 635 13.65 -0.12 1.18
N LEU A 636 14.47 0.87 0.76
CA LEU A 636 15.11 0.83 -0.55
C LEU A 636 16.03 -0.37 -0.69
N GLY A 637 16.77 -0.71 0.38
CA GLY A 637 17.60 -1.92 0.42
C GLY A 637 16.75 -3.18 0.22
N ALA A 638 15.63 -3.32 0.92
CA ALA A 638 14.77 -4.48 0.79
C ALA A 638 14.16 -4.61 -0.63
N ALA A 639 13.63 -3.49 -1.15
CA ALA A 639 13.04 -3.44 -2.48
C ALA A 639 14.08 -3.72 -3.59
N PHE A 640 15.27 -3.12 -3.50
CA PHE A 640 16.37 -3.33 -4.45
C PHE A 640 16.90 -4.76 -4.38
N CYS A 641 17.13 -5.31 -3.20
CA CYS A 641 17.71 -6.64 -3.06
C CYS A 641 16.75 -7.74 -3.48
N SER A 642 15.45 -7.58 -3.22
CA SER A 642 14.41 -8.49 -3.72
C SER A 642 14.28 -8.41 -5.25
N TRP A 643 14.42 -7.21 -5.81
CA TRP A 643 14.49 -7.02 -7.26
C TRP A 643 15.74 -7.68 -7.86
N TYR A 644 16.89 -7.54 -7.21
CA TYR A 644 18.14 -8.14 -7.68
C TYR A 644 18.12 -9.68 -7.58
N SER A 645 17.54 -10.23 -6.49
CA SER A 645 17.39 -11.68 -6.28
C SER A 645 16.48 -12.36 -7.31
N THR A 646 15.68 -11.58 -8.03
CA THR A 646 14.85 -12.07 -9.14
C THR A 646 15.45 -11.79 -10.51
N GLY A 647 16.76 -11.51 -10.60
CA GLY A 647 17.46 -11.32 -11.87
C GLY A 647 17.52 -9.87 -12.33
N GLY A 648 17.31 -8.90 -11.46
CA GLY A 648 17.57 -7.49 -11.76
C GLY A 648 19.00 -7.28 -12.29
N ALA A 649 19.15 -6.38 -13.25
CA ALA A 649 20.45 -5.98 -13.80
C ALA A 649 20.38 -4.54 -14.30
N ILE A 650 21.52 -3.86 -14.32
CA ILE A 650 21.62 -2.48 -14.80
C ILE A 650 22.79 -2.43 -15.79
N GLU A 651 22.49 -2.13 -17.05
CA GLU A 651 23.48 -2.10 -18.12
C GLU A 651 24.69 -1.21 -17.73
N GLY A 652 25.88 -1.81 -17.73
CA GLY A 652 27.13 -1.13 -17.41
C GLY A 652 27.31 -0.72 -15.94
N LEU A 653 26.40 -1.07 -15.03
CA LEU A 653 26.50 -0.72 -13.60
C LEU A 653 26.31 -1.92 -12.67
N LEU A 654 25.39 -2.84 -12.97
CA LEU A 654 25.08 -4.01 -12.14
C LEU A 654 24.92 -5.25 -13.02
N THR A 655 25.76 -6.25 -12.79
CA THR A 655 25.70 -7.53 -13.51
C THR A 655 24.58 -8.40 -12.97
N GLN A 656 23.81 -9.05 -13.84
CA GLN A 656 22.83 -10.05 -13.40
C GLN A 656 23.52 -11.22 -12.67
N LEU A 657 22.88 -11.76 -11.64
CA LEU A 657 23.34 -12.99 -11.01
C LEU A 657 23.35 -14.16 -11.99
N PRO A 658 24.33 -15.09 -11.92
CA PRO A 658 24.32 -16.31 -12.70
C PRO A 658 23.03 -17.12 -12.46
N LEU A 659 22.53 -17.82 -13.48
CA LEU A 659 21.30 -18.62 -13.36
C LEU A 659 21.35 -19.65 -12.22
N SER A 660 22.53 -20.22 -11.92
CA SER A 660 22.71 -21.11 -10.77
C SER A 660 22.46 -20.42 -9.43
N GLU A 661 22.82 -19.14 -9.32
CA GLU A 661 22.56 -18.33 -8.13
C GLU A 661 21.09 -17.87 -8.09
N LEU A 662 20.54 -17.43 -9.22
CA LEU A 662 19.11 -17.11 -9.30
C LEU A 662 18.24 -18.29 -8.89
N ASN A 663 18.51 -19.49 -9.40
CA ASN A 663 17.72 -20.68 -9.04
C ASN A 663 17.81 -21.00 -7.53
N ALA A 664 18.94 -20.73 -6.90
CA ALA A 664 19.10 -20.95 -5.47
C ALA A 664 18.59 -19.79 -4.59
N THR A 665 18.02 -18.71 -5.16
CA THR A 665 17.30 -17.69 -4.35
C THR A 665 15.94 -18.21 -3.90
N GLY A 666 15.37 -19.16 -4.66
CA GLY A 666 13.98 -19.61 -4.48
C GLY A 666 12.94 -18.58 -4.90
N THR A 667 13.34 -17.39 -5.38
CA THR A 667 12.45 -16.30 -5.80
C THR A 667 12.46 -16.06 -7.31
N TYR A 668 13.48 -16.55 -8.02
CA TYR A 668 13.58 -16.41 -9.47
C TYR A 668 12.61 -17.34 -10.20
N THR A 669 11.84 -16.76 -11.11
CA THR A 669 10.98 -17.50 -12.05
C THR A 669 11.46 -17.23 -13.47
N ALA A 670 11.71 -18.28 -14.25
CA ALA A 670 12.20 -18.14 -15.62
C ALA A 670 11.25 -17.26 -16.46
N GLY A 671 11.81 -16.24 -17.12
CA GLY A 671 11.04 -15.26 -17.90
C GLY A 671 10.58 -14.03 -17.10
N GLN A 672 10.78 -14.01 -15.78
CA GLN A 672 10.60 -12.84 -14.93
C GLN A 672 11.96 -12.40 -14.39
N SER A 673 12.40 -11.21 -14.79
CA SER A 673 13.73 -10.69 -14.46
C SER A 673 13.58 -9.34 -13.79
N GLY A 674 13.98 -9.23 -12.51
CA GLY A 674 13.91 -7.99 -11.76
C GLY A 674 12.47 -7.56 -11.47
N VAL A 675 11.76 -8.31 -10.64
CA VAL A 675 10.38 -8.00 -10.26
C VAL A 675 10.30 -7.24 -8.94
N MET A 676 9.27 -6.41 -8.81
CA MET A 676 8.94 -5.72 -7.56
C MET A 676 7.79 -6.46 -6.88
N PHE A 677 7.78 -6.49 -5.55
CA PHE A 677 6.78 -7.20 -4.77
C PHE A 677 5.78 -6.27 -4.09
N GLU A 678 4.61 -6.81 -3.81
CA GLU A 678 3.56 -6.19 -3.00
C GLU A 678 4.00 -5.89 -1.56
N LYS A 679 4.70 -6.84 -0.94
CA LYS A 679 5.09 -6.83 0.49
C LYS A 679 6.44 -7.51 0.68
N PHE A 680 7.11 -7.22 1.79
CA PHE A 680 8.48 -7.69 2.07
C PHE A 680 8.58 -8.39 3.41
N ASN A 681 9.62 -9.21 3.57
CA ASN A 681 9.90 -9.91 4.80
C ASN A 681 10.74 -9.03 5.75
N ALA A 682 10.26 -8.82 6.98
CA ALA A 682 10.97 -8.02 7.99
C ALA A 682 12.29 -8.65 8.43
N THR A 683 12.42 -9.97 8.34
CA THR A 683 13.60 -10.73 8.76
C THR A 683 14.58 -11.00 7.63
N ASP A 684 14.23 -10.68 6.39
CA ASP A 684 15.03 -11.05 5.22
C ASP A 684 15.00 -9.94 4.16
N THR A 685 16.16 -9.33 3.90
CA THR A 685 16.26 -8.13 3.06
C THR A 685 16.08 -8.43 1.57
N ASP A 686 16.33 -9.65 1.10
CA ASP A 686 16.22 -10.00 -0.33
C ASP A 686 14.98 -10.85 -0.66
N ALA A 687 14.00 -10.88 0.26
CA ALA A 687 12.77 -11.66 0.12
C ALA A 687 11.49 -10.82 0.17
N ALA A 688 10.54 -11.26 -0.64
CA ALA A 688 9.14 -10.90 -0.51
C ALA A 688 8.54 -11.43 0.80
N GLY A 689 7.48 -10.79 1.27
CA GLY A 689 6.63 -11.35 2.32
C GLY A 689 5.77 -12.52 1.79
N GLY A 690 5.06 -13.21 2.68
CA GLY A 690 4.26 -14.39 2.36
C GLY A 690 2.96 -14.48 3.18
N GLY A 691 2.38 -15.67 3.28
CA GLY A 691 1.15 -15.90 4.04
C GLY A 691 -0.10 -15.27 3.43
N GLY A 692 -1.25 -15.52 4.08
CA GLY A 692 -2.57 -15.11 3.64
C GLY A 692 -3.28 -16.11 2.72
N GLU A 693 -4.31 -15.62 2.05
CA GLU A 693 -5.20 -16.40 1.16
C GLU A 693 -4.61 -16.60 -0.25
N TYR A 694 -3.55 -15.87 -0.60
CA TYR A 694 -2.97 -15.89 -1.93
C TYR A 694 -1.45 -15.74 -1.91
N THR A 695 -0.80 -16.15 -3.00
CA THR A 695 0.64 -15.98 -3.19
C THR A 695 0.98 -14.51 -3.39
N VAL A 696 2.17 -14.10 -2.94
CA VAL A 696 2.62 -12.69 -3.06
C VAL A 696 2.55 -12.19 -4.51
N GLN A 697 2.05 -10.97 -4.70
CA GLN A 697 1.89 -10.38 -6.03
C GLN A 697 3.14 -9.61 -6.49
N VAL A 698 3.31 -9.55 -7.81
CA VAL A 698 4.41 -8.84 -8.49
C VAL A 698 3.89 -7.60 -9.24
N GLY A 699 4.62 -6.48 -9.16
CA GLY A 699 4.24 -5.22 -9.79
C GLY A 699 5.01 -4.02 -9.24
N PHE A 700 4.80 -3.55 -8.01
CA PHE A 700 3.48 -3.36 -7.40
C PHE A 700 3.27 -1.84 -7.20
N GLY A 701 2.09 -1.31 -7.48
CA GLY A 701 1.81 0.12 -7.59
C GLY A 701 2.24 0.95 -6.38
N TRP A 702 1.83 0.58 -5.17
CA TRP A 702 2.29 1.29 -3.96
C TRP A 702 3.78 1.13 -3.71
N THR A 703 4.41 0.05 -4.19
CA THR A 703 5.82 -0.25 -3.88
C THR A 703 6.66 0.67 -4.73
N ASN A 704 6.30 0.75 -6.01
CA ASN A 704 6.92 1.67 -6.95
C ASN A 704 6.71 3.12 -6.48
N GLY A 705 5.50 3.46 -6.03
CA GLY A 705 5.18 4.78 -5.48
C GLY A 705 6.00 5.17 -4.25
N VAL A 706 6.07 4.31 -3.24
CA VAL A 706 6.86 4.56 -2.03
C VAL A 706 8.37 4.54 -2.32
N VAL A 707 8.87 3.71 -3.25
CA VAL A 707 10.28 3.73 -3.67
C VAL A 707 10.63 5.07 -4.30
N LEU A 708 9.82 5.56 -5.24
CA LEU A 708 10.06 6.85 -5.91
C LEU A 708 9.98 8.02 -4.93
N TRP A 709 9.04 7.98 -3.98
CA TRP A 709 8.96 8.95 -2.90
C TRP A 709 10.19 8.90 -1.99
N ALA A 710 10.53 7.73 -1.44
CA ALA A 710 11.62 7.60 -0.48
C ALA A 710 12.99 7.90 -1.12
N ALA A 711 13.21 7.46 -2.36
CA ALA A 711 14.40 7.82 -3.13
C ALA A 711 14.47 9.32 -3.38
N GLY A 712 13.35 9.95 -3.74
CA GLY A 712 13.26 11.38 -3.98
C GLY A 712 13.49 12.24 -2.73
N GLU A 713 13.06 11.79 -1.54
CA GLU A 713 13.24 12.53 -0.29
C GLU A 713 14.60 12.28 0.37
N TYR A 714 15.05 11.03 0.38
CA TYR A 714 16.18 10.59 1.20
C TYR A 714 17.39 10.12 0.40
N GLY A 715 17.30 9.95 -0.93
CA GLY A 715 18.35 9.36 -1.79
C GLY A 715 19.72 10.04 -1.69
N GLN A 716 19.77 11.31 -1.30
CA GLN A 716 21.01 12.07 -1.07
C GLN A 716 21.80 11.57 0.15
N TYR A 717 21.13 10.88 1.08
CA TYR A 717 21.68 10.33 2.32
C TYR A 717 21.95 8.83 2.24
N LEU A 718 21.50 8.15 1.18
CA LEU A 718 21.54 6.69 1.14
C LEU A 718 22.89 6.22 0.62
N PRO A 719 23.55 5.28 1.32
CA PRO A 719 24.76 4.65 0.82
C PRO A 719 24.42 3.71 -0.35
N THR A 720 25.44 3.24 -1.06
CA THR A 720 25.29 2.17 -2.05
C THR A 720 24.56 0.96 -1.46
N PRO A 721 23.57 0.38 -2.16
CA PRO A 721 22.83 -0.77 -1.66
C PRO A 721 23.76 -1.95 -1.36
N THR A 722 23.48 -2.68 -0.28
CA THR A 722 24.18 -3.91 0.08
C THR A 722 23.18 -5.03 0.30
N CYS A 723 23.24 -6.07 -0.53
CA CYS A 723 22.36 -7.22 -0.40
C CYS A 723 23.01 -8.32 0.44
N PRO A 724 22.31 -8.87 1.46
CA PRO A 724 22.81 -10.00 2.22
C PRO A 724 23.15 -11.17 1.29
N MET A 725 24.35 -11.72 1.40
CA MET A 725 24.72 -13.00 0.76
C MET A 725 24.63 -13.03 -0.78
N ILE A 726 24.43 -11.87 -1.42
CA ILE A 726 24.39 -11.70 -2.87
C ILE A 726 25.53 -10.74 -3.27
N PRO A 727 26.51 -11.17 -4.07
CA PRO A 727 27.59 -10.29 -4.51
C PRO A 727 27.04 -9.20 -5.44
N ILE A 728 27.36 -7.95 -5.11
CA ILE A 728 27.13 -6.80 -6.00
C ILE A 728 28.46 -6.55 -6.73
N ILE A 729 28.47 -6.82 -8.03
CA ILE A 729 29.64 -6.62 -8.88
C ILE A 729 29.37 -5.42 -9.78
N GLU A 730 30.01 -4.30 -9.45
CA GLU A 730 30.02 -3.11 -10.29
C GLU A 730 30.85 -3.35 -11.56
N VAL A 731 30.32 -2.89 -12.70
CA VAL A 731 31.05 -2.95 -13.97
C VAL A 731 31.91 -1.68 -14.08
N SER A 732 33.22 -1.79 -13.80
CA SER A 732 34.12 -0.66 -13.99
C SER A 732 34.31 -0.37 -15.50
N GLY A 733 33.93 0.85 -15.92
CA GLY A 733 34.04 1.31 -17.29
C GLY A 733 35.49 1.63 -17.70
N ASN A 734 36.34 0.62 -17.87
CA ASN A 734 37.52 0.67 -18.74
C ASN A 734 38.21 -0.70 -18.84
N GLY A 735 37.99 -1.40 -19.96
CA GLY A 735 38.90 -2.41 -20.48
C GLY A 735 38.72 -3.84 -19.96
N ASN A 736 38.44 -4.75 -20.90
CA ASN A 736 38.64 -6.22 -20.85
C ASN A 736 38.85 -6.83 -19.47
N SER A 737 37.77 -7.13 -18.76
CA SER A 737 37.81 -8.07 -17.64
C SER A 737 36.70 -9.09 -17.80
N SER A 738 37.07 -10.27 -18.28
CA SER A 738 36.25 -11.47 -18.21
C SER A 738 36.22 -11.97 -16.77
N VAL A 739 35.11 -11.78 -16.07
CA VAL A 739 34.87 -12.43 -14.78
C VAL A 739 34.16 -13.76 -15.09
N TYR A 740 34.91 -14.87 -15.04
CA TYR A 740 34.34 -16.20 -15.16
C TYR A 740 34.24 -16.90 -13.81
N SER A 741 33.08 -17.51 -13.65
CA SER A 741 32.61 -18.47 -12.67
C SER A 741 33.52 -19.70 -12.47
N ASN A 742 33.37 -20.31 -11.30
CA ASN A 742 33.55 -21.75 -11.04
C ASN A 742 34.97 -22.34 -11.18
N GLY A 743 35.66 -22.44 -10.04
CA GLY A 743 36.05 -23.76 -9.49
C GLY A 743 36.94 -24.72 -10.29
N THR A 744 37.61 -24.31 -11.37
CA THR A 744 38.52 -25.22 -12.10
C THR A 744 39.81 -24.53 -12.51
N THR A 745 40.94 -25.10 -12.09
CA THR A 745 42.30 -24.65 -12.39
C THR A 745 42.64 -24.81 -13.87
N VAL A 746 43.18 -23.76 -14.49
CA VAL A 746 44.00 -23.86 -15.70
C VAL A 746 45.29 -23.07 -15.49
N ASN A 747 46.40 -23.80 -15.41
CA ASN A 747 47.75 -23.24 -15.38
C ASN A 747 48.08 -22.60 -16.74
N GLY A 748 48.37 -21.30 -16.73
CA GLY A 748 48.89 -20.56 -17.88
C GLY A 748 50.20 -19.87 -17.51
N THR A 749 51.32 -20.51 -17.85
CA THR A 749 52.69 -20.01 -17.72
C THR A 749 52.90 -18.74 -18.56
N GLY A 750 53.34 -17.64 -17.93
CA GLY A 750 53.79 -16.41 -18.61
C GLY A 750 54.57 -15.48 -17.67
N ALA A 751 55.70 -14.97 -18.14
CA ALA A 751 56.83 -14.49 -17.34
C ALA A 751 56.60 -13.23 -16.46
N ILE A 752 57.28 -13.24 -15.31
CA ILE A 752 57.38 -12.13 -14.33
C ILE A 752 58.31 -11.04 -14.89
N GLY A 753 57.78 -9.83 -15.07
CA GLY A 753 58.53 -8.59 -15.30
C GLY A 753 58.28 -7.60 -14.15
N ASN A 754 59.33 -7.31 -13.40
CA ASN A 754 59.34 -6.53 -12.16
C ASN A 754 59.33 -5.01 -12.45
N GLY A 755 58.49 -4.23 -11.75
CA GLY A 755 58.46 -2.76 -11.86
C GLY A 755 57.56 -2.10 -10.81
N THR A 756 58.18 -1.48 -9.81
CA THR A 756 57.61 -0.84 -8.61
C THR A 756 57.01 0.55 -8.83
N SER A 757 55.82 0.79 -8.27
CA SER A 757 55.29 2.04 -7.62
C SER A 757 53.76 1.98 -7.70
N GLY A 758 52.93 2.06 -6.67
CA GLY A 758 52.90 2.91 -5.49
C GLY A 758 51.41 3.23 -5.25
N ASN A 759 50.88 2.86 -4.08
CA ASN A 759 49.57 3.16 -3.48
C ASN A 759 48.40 3.57 -4.40
N ALA A 760 47.52 2.61 -4.68
CA ALA A 760 46.09 2.84 -4.85
C ALA A 760 45.35 1.96 -3.84
N THR A 761 44.53 2.59 -3.00
CA THR A 761 43.62 1.95 -2.04
C THR A 761 42.60 1.09 -2.80
N SER A 762 42.84 -0.21 -2.83
CA SER A 762 41.95 -1.20 -3.43
C SER A 762 40.71 -1.40 -2.55
N SER A 763 39.56 -1.15 -3.16
CA SER A 763 38.24 -1.76 -2.90
C SER A 763 38.26 -2.97 -1.96
N LEU A 764 37.60 -2.85 -0.81
CA LEU A 764 37.16 -3.99 -0.03
C LEU A 764 35.93 -4.59 -0.75
N LEU A 765 36.20 -5.57 -1.61
CA LEU A 765 35.21 -6.55 -2.05
C LEU A 765 34.84 -7.40 -0.82
N PHE A 766 33.65 -7.20 -0.27
CA PHE A 766 33.10 -8.13 0.73
C PHE A 766 32.56 -9.36 0.01
N ALA A 767 33.31 -10.47 0.06
CA ALA A 767 32.86 -11.78 -0.35
C ALA A 767 32.06 -12.43 0.80
N GLY A 768 30.74 -12.41 0.72
CA GLY A 768 29.87 -13.26 1.53
C GLY A 768 29.55 -14.55 0.76
N TYR A 769 29.88 -15.70 1.33
CA TYR A 769 29.49 -17.00 0.78
C TYR A 769 28.00 -17.21 0.98
N ARG A 770 27.30 -17.56 -0.08
CA ARG A 770 25.90 -17.98 0.00
C ARG A 770 25.78 -19.37 0.62
N ILE A 771 25.04 -19.48 1.72
CA ILE A 771 24.50 -20.77 2.19
C ILE A 771 23.11 -20.89 1.54
N PRO A 772 22.76 -22.01 0.89
CA PRO A 772 21.42 -22.22 0.37
C PRO A 772 20.37 -22.02 1.46
N ARG A 773 19.22 -21.45 1.11
CA ARG A 773 18.03 -21.52 1.95
C ARG A 773 17.65 -23.01 2.02
N GLU A 774 18.01 -23.70 3.11
CA GLU A 774 17.55 -25.08 3.33
C GLU A 774 16.02 -25.06 3.57
N GLU A 775 15.36 -26.10 3.05
CA GLU A 775 13.92 -26.26 2.79
C GLU A 775 12.96 -25.86 3.91
#